data_AF-A0A942NH30-F1
#
_entry.id   AF-A0A942NH30-F1
#
_cell.length_a   1.000
_cell.length_b   1.000
_cell.length_c   1.000
_cell.angle_alpha   90.00
_cell.angle_beta   90.00
_cell.angle_gamma   90.00
#
_symmetry.space_group_name_H-M   'P 1'
#
loop_
_entity.id
_entity.type
_entity.pdbx_description
1 polymer ?
#
loop_
_entity_poly.entity_id
_entity_poly.type
_entity_poly.pdbx_seq_one_letter_code
_entity_poly.pdbx_strand_id
1 'polypeptide(L)'
;ELYELLEKPFDHAGLPEDLEEKRQAIILHLWNNQLYQVSKEFVTNAVSLKPGNTDKAECTCLLCLYKRFDFAAIIEKLDNPEIPEKAENIARLAFIQYVMGKHLDAVKSLKALEAKGEISQQMKYLVKSNLKRLAWLLDYYDEQTQDVKELAAPLLSIDLLQEHDLLENTYNKEVLEWLHESKFYNEIMYEVRQCTTEIRDLYNSKSSGNHEATRELLEWFEGLSDFIHQNGIMLNLGGFQEPLASTFIEGICASIKCNSHLSGRFVGLSNRFVEVVLLNIHPEIIYKYANRYKIKKIPAVEALTGFHKKWRLLFLQFPTIQAYHLANDSNKMFSERYERILYTTMAVFSLVETTDAELNEFCSFVIQLFKEQKMFHEYKAVSAILFLIDKNKKNLSTETIKGFTELWLTSPGMRSPRLLNLIADIVDEREEKIDLTEDQFKQATDYFFSISETNNTNDGWDSICELFRVLSSEEQKKVITEYALNKLQSNFNAGDYYEAIMYGVIQPTDELNTLYLQFVEDIVSMKPREQFWWNDEFFHDRRVDQFFNYYFKFKISIPDHLRKLLKEFDPYYDWLLDMEDFDYKNFNPKWLQNYFSYYFKQEYRNSKRLKEFLQPYIKDNFDDADAQRVFMFTYGYED
;
A
#
# COMPACT_ATOMS: atom_id res chain seq x y z
N GLU A 1 26.73 38.37 -9.46
CA GLU A 1 25.51 38.73 -10.21
C GLU A 1 24.39 37.68 -10.13
N LEU A 2 24.40 36.59 -10.91
CA LEU A 2 23.32 35.57 -10.88
C LEU A 2 23.13 34.94 -9.49
N TYR A 3 24.22 34.50 -8.86
CA TYR A 3 24.20 33.98 -7.50
C TYR A 3 23.66 35.01 -6.48
N GLU A 4 24.08 36.26 -6.58
CA GLU A 4 23.63 37.36 -5.69
C GLU A 4 22.16 37.74 -5.91
N LEU A 5 21.62 37.51 -7.12
CA LEU A 5 20.19 37.62 -7.42
C LEU A 5 19.39 36.49 -6.77
N LEU A 6 19.99 35.29 -6.68
CA LEU A 6 19.35 34.07 -6.18
C LEU A 6 19.44 33.92 -4.65
N GLU A 7 20.46 34.50 -4.00
CA GLU A 7 20.72 34.38 -2.55
C GLU A 7 19.78 35.20 -1.65
N LYS A 8 19.13 36.25 -2.16
CA LYS A 8 18.29 37.13 -1.32
C LYS A 8 17.07 36.37 -0.75
N PRO A 9 16.82 36.41 0.57
CA PRO A 9 15.74 35.67 1.21
C PRO A 9 14.35 36.11 0.72
N PHE A 10 13.39 35.19 0.83
CA PHE A 10 11.96 35.30 0.51
C PHE A 10 11.19 36.33 1.36
N ASP A 11 11.78 37.48 1.65
CA ASP A 11 11.04 38.55 2.34
C ASP A 11 10.17 39.25 1.30
N HIS A 12 8.87 38.89 1.28
CA HIS A 12 7.86 39.38 0.34
C HIS A 12 7.69 40.92 0.32
N ALA A 13 8.44 41.66 1.15
CA ALA A 13 8.28 43.08 1.39
C ALA A 13 9.33 44.00 0.72
N GLY A 14 10.26 43.50 -0.10
CA GLY A 14 11.43 44.33 -0.49
C GLY A 14 11.95 44.29 -1.94
N LEU A 15 11.44 43.42 -2.81
CA LEU A 15 11.90 43.36 -4.20
C LEU A 15 10.86 43.99 -5.15
N PRO A 16 11.30 44.82 -6.13
CA PRO A 16 10.43 45.24 -7.23
C PRO A 16 9.83 44.03 -7.95
N GLU A 17 8.54 44.08 -8.28
CA GLU A 17 7.76 42.99 -8.88
C GLU A 17 8.42 42.44 -10.17
N ASP A 18 9.05 43.30 -10.96
CA ASP A 18 9.76 42.95 -12.20
C ASP A 18 11.05 42.14 -11.97
N LEU A 19 11.70 42.30 -10.81
CA LEU A 19 12.91 41.57 -10.42
C LEU A 19 12.58 40.17 -9.92
N GLU A 20 11.46 40.00 -9.22
CA GLU A 20 10.99 38.68 -8.78
C GLU A 20 10.52 37.84 -9.97
N GLU A 21 9.80 38.41 -10.94
CA GLU A 21 9.44 37.70 -12.17
C GLU A 21 10.67 37.26 -12.99
N LYS A 22 11.67 38.14 -13.14
CA LYS A 22 12.94 37.80 -13.80
C LYS A 22 13.69 36.70 -13.05
N ARG A 23 13.74 36.77 -11.71
CA ARG A 23 14.36 35.75 -10.87
C ARG A 23 13.65 34.41 -11.00
N GLN A 24 12.32 34.36 -10.97
CA GLN A 24 11.55 33.14 -11.18
C GLN A 24 11.74 32.58 -12.58
N ALA A 25 11.78 33.43 -13.62
CA ALA A 25 12.07 32.99 -14.99
C ALA A 25 13.47 32.38 -15.11
N ILE A 26 14.47 32.96 -14.44
CA ILE A 26 15.84 32.44 -14.37
C ILE A 26 15.88 31.11 -13.60
N ILE A 27 15.26 31.02 -12.43
CA ILE A 27 15.19 29.78 -11.64
C ILE A 27 14.51 28.69 -12.47
N LEU A 28 13.38 28.99 -13.10
CA LEU A 28 12.67 28.07 -13.96
C LEU A 28 13.53 27.65 -15.16
N HIS A 29 14.25 28.59 -15.79
CA HIS A 29 15.16 28.28 -16.89
C HIS A 29 16.30 27.35 -16.44
N LEU A 30 16.98 27.66 -15.34
CA LEU A 30 18.07 26.83 -14.80
C LEU A 30 17.55 25.46 -14.37
N TRP A 31 16.41 25.41 -13.68
CA TRP A 31 15.76 24.18 -13.24
C TRP A 31 15.31 23.31 -14.42
N ASN A 32 14.76 23.91 -15.48
CA ASN A 32 14.43 23.21 -16.73
C ASN A 32 15.67 22.65 -17.44
N ASN A 33 16.86 23.18 -17.14
CA ASN A 33 18.15 22.68 -17.61
C ASN A 33 18.86 21.79 -16.57
N GLN A 34 18.11 21.24 -15.60
CA GLN A 34 18.61 20.34 -14.55
C GLN A 34 19.71 20.94 -13.66
N LEU A 35 19.78 22.27 -13.60
CA LEU A 35 20.59 22.97 -12.61
C LEU A 35 19.71 23.21 -11.39
N TYR A 36 19.95 22.46 -10.32
CA TYR A 36 19.16 22.48 -9.09
C TYR A 36 19.81 23.30 -7.98
N GLN A 37 21.08 23.65 -8.14
CA GLN A 37 21.85 24.45 -7.19
C GLN A 37 22.79 25.39 -7.95
N VAL A 38 23.01 26.58 -7.39
CA VAL A 38 24.04 27.52 -7.84
C VAL A 38 24.86 27.91 -6.63
N SER A 39 26.17 27.69 -6.66
CA SER A 39 27.08 28.12 -5.61
C SER A 39 28.10 29.13 -6.12
N LYS A 40 28.53 30.04 -5.24
CA LYS A 40 29.61 31.00 -5.53
C LYS A 40 31.00 30.36 -5.36
N GLU A 41 31.11 29.34 -4.51
CA GLU A 41 32.32 28.57 -4.20
C GLU A 41 31.96 27.09 -3.94
N PHE A 42 32.94 26.17 -4.02
CA PHE A 42 32.74 24.73 -4.24
C PHE A 42 31.83 23.96 -3.26
N VAL A 43 31.46 24.46 -2.06
CA VAL A 43 30.61 23.66 -1.15
C VAL A 43 29.77 24.49 -0.17
N THR A 44 30.22 25.67 0.28
CA THR A 44 29.70 26.24 1.55
C THR A 44 28.49 27.18 1.42
N ASN A 45 28.19 27.68 0.23
CA ASN A 45 27.04 28.57 0.01
C ASN A 45 26.34 28.21 -1.31
N ALA A 46 25.66 27.06 -1.35
CA ALA A 46 24.83 26.68 -2.48
C ALA A 46 23.41 27.21 -2.29
N VAL A 47 22.92 28.01 -3.22
CA VAL A 47 21.51 28.36 -3.30
C VAL A 47 20.80 27.24 -4.03
N SER A 48 19.91 26.53 -3.33
CA SER A 48 18.98 25.61 -4.00
C SER A 48 18.06 26.45 -4.88
N LEU A 49 18.21 26.27 -6.19
CA LEU A 49 17.24 26.77 -7.15
C LEU A 49 16.00 25.95 -6.87
N LYS A 50 14.89 26.50 -6.42
CA LYS A 50 13.60 25.80 -6.43
C LYS A 50 12.62 26.75 -7.07
N PRO A 51 11.88 26.35 -8.12
CA PRO A 51 10.81 27.18 -8.66
C PRO A 51 9.91 27.55 -7.50
N GLY A 52 9.81 28.84 -7.20
CA GLY A 52 8.88 29.30 -6.17
C GLY A 52 7.49 28.84 -6.58
N ASN A 53 6.77 28.19 -5.64
CA ASN A 53 5.44 27.59 -5.80
C ASN A 53 4.82 27.81 -7.19
N THR A 54 5.00 26.85 -8.09
CA THR A 54 4.23 26.77 -9.35
C THR A 54 2.73 26.57 -9.09
N ASP A 55 2.32 26.48 -7.82
CA ASP A 55 0.98 26.75 -7.31
C ASP A 55 0.55 28.22 -7.51
N LYS A 56 0.79 28.80 -8.70
CA LYS A 56 -0.15 29.80 -9.21
C LYS A 56 -1.46 29.05 -9.37
N ALA A 57 -2.32 29.15 -8.36
CA ALA A 57 -3.65 28.53 -8.31
C ALA A 57 -4.49 28.79 -9.58
N GLU A 58 -4.09 29.78 -10.38
CA GLU A 58 -4.73 30.25 -11.59
C GLU A 58 -4.20 29.62 -12.89
N CYS A 59 -3.10 28.87 -12.90
CA CYS A 59 -2.57 28.34 -14.17
C CYS A 59 -3.49 27.24 -14.72
N THR A 60 -4.16 27.48 -15.85
CA THR A 60 -5.11 26.54 -16.47
C THR A 60 -4.49 25.66 -17.56
N CYS A 61 -3.16 25.61 -17.70
CA CYS A 61 -2.53 24.74 -18.69
C CYS A 61 -2.73 23.25 -18.34
N LEU A 62 -2.77 22.38 -19.36
CA LEU A 62 -3.10 20.96 -19.19
C LEU A 62 -2.16 20.23 -18.21
N LEU A 63 -0.87 20.58 -18.18
CA LEU A 63 0.09 19.98 -17.25
C LEU A 63 -0.15 20.42 -15.80
N CYS A 64 -0.48 21.68 -15.56
CA CYS A 64 -0.82 22.16 -14.22
C CYS A 64 -2.15 21.58 -13.73
N LEU A 65 -3.15 21.44 -14.61
CA LEU A 65 -4.40 20.75 -14.28
C LEU A 65 -4.11 19.29 -13.88
N TYR A 66 -3.24 18.60 -14.63
CA TYR A 66 -2.84 17.23 -14.34
C TYR A 66 -2.15 17.10 -12.98
N LYS A 67 -1.16 17.95 -12.69
CA LYS A 67 -0.46 17.97 -11.39
C LYS A 67 -1.37 18.32 -10.21
N ARG A 68 -2.48 19.03 -10.46
CA ARG A 68 -3.52 19.35 -9.46
C ARG A 68 -4.63 18.32 -9.35
N PHE A 69 -4.64 17.28 -10.19
CA PHE A 69 -5.72 16.29 -10.30
C PHE A 69 -7.07 16.88 -10.70
N ASP A 70 -7.05 17.95 -11.50
CA ASP A 70 -8.26 18.52 -12.09
C ASP A 70 -8.59 17.79 -13.40
N PHE A 71 -8.91 16.50 -13.28
CA PHE A 71 -9.15 15.62 -14.42
C PHE A 71 -10.42 15.98 -15.18
N ALA A 72 -11.44 16.49 -14.51
CA ALA A 72 -12.66 16.96 -15.16
C ALA A 72 -12.37 18.10 -16.16
N ALA A 73 -11.58 19.10 -15.74
CA ALA A 73 -11.19 20.20 -16.63
C ALA A 73 -10.28 19.74 -17.78
N ILE A 74 -9.45 18.70 -17.56
CA ILE A 74 -8.64 18.11 -18.64
C ILE A 74 -9.55 17.44 -19.66
N ILE A 75 -10.52 16.63 -19.22
CA ILE A 75 -11.47 15.94 -20.12
C ILE A 75 -12.20 16.97 -20.99
N GLU A 76 -12.75 18.03 -20.39
CA GLU A 76 -13.43 19.11 -21.11
C GLU A 76 -12.54 19.74 -22.20
N LYS A 77 -11.28 20.03 -21.86
CA LYS A 77 -10.31 20.61 -22.81
C LYS A 77 -9.86 19.64 -23.89
N LEU A 78 -9.80 18.34 -23.59
CA LEU A 78 -9.40 17.32 -24.55
C LEU A 78 -10.53 16.92 -25.51
N ASP A 79 -11.79 17.17 -25.16
CA ASP A 79 -12.93 16.91 -26.04
C ASP A 79 -13.12 18.04 -27.07
N ASN A 80 -12.61 19.24 -26.78
CA ASN A 80 -12.54 20.38 -27.71
C ASN A 80 -11.10 20.91 -27.84
N PRO A 81 -10.17 20.14 -28.45
CA PRO A 81 -8.77 20.51 -28.45
C PRO A 81 -8.50 21.66 -29.42
N GLU A 82 -8.15 22.83 -28.88
CA GLU A 82 -7.44 23.85 -29.66
C GLU A 82 -5.99 23.39 -29.86
N ILE A 83 -5.59 23.10 -31.12
CA ILE A 83 -4.21 22.72 -31.41
C ILE A 83 -3.30 23.93 -31.15
N PRO A 84 -2.35 23.83 -30.19
CA PRO A 84 -1.52 24.98 -29.88
C PRO A 84 -0.59 25.37 -31.05
N GLU A 85 -0.34 26.67 -31.19
CA GLU A 85 0.60 27.16 -32.21
C GLU A 85 2.06 26.78 -31.88
N LYS A 86 2.45 26.87 -30.60
CA LYS A 86 3.82 26.58 -30.16
C LYS A 86 4.10 25.08 -30.07
N ALA A 87 5.25 24.66 -30.60
CA ALA A 87 5.73 23.28 -30.59
C ALA A 87 5.70 22.63 -29.19
N GLU A 88 6.20 23.34 -28.18
CA GLU A 88 6.23 22.87 -26.78
C GLU A 88 4.84 22.57 -26.22
N ASN A 89 3.84 23.38 -26.61
CA ASN A 89 2.47 23.18 -26.16
C ASN A 89 1.81 21.99 -26.86
N ILE A 90 2.17 21.70 -28.11
CA ILE A 90 1.72 20.47 -28.79
C ILE A 90 2.34 19.23 -28.13
N ALA A 91 3.63 19.28 -27.79
CA ALA A 91 4.29 18.19 -27.07
C ALA A 91 3.61 17.92 -25.71
N ARG A 92 3.28 18.99 -24.96
CA ARG A 92 2.51 18.89 -23.71
C ARG A 92 1.10 18.36 -23.91
N LEU A 93 0.39 18.78 -24.96
CA LEU A 93 -0.91 18.23 -25.31
C LEU A 93 -0.82 16.72 -25.57
N ALA A 94 0.15 16.29 -26.37
CA ALA A 94 0.39 14.87 -26.67
C ALA A 94 0.71 14.07 -25.39
N PHE A 95 1.54 14.61 -24.51
CA PHE A 95 1.83 13.99 -23.22
C PHE A 95 0.57 13.85 -22.36
N ILE A 96 -0.30 14.87 -22.32
CA ILE A 96 -1.54 14.82 -21.56
C ILE A 96 -2.55 13.84 -22.16
N GLN A 97 -2.69 13.80 -23.49
CA GLN A 97 -3.47 12.77 -24.16
C GLN A 97 -2.96 11.37 -23.81
N TYR A 98 -1.64 11.16 -23.78
CA TYR A 98 -1.02 9.92 -23.35
C TYR A 98 -1.36 9.55 -21.89
N VAL A 99 -1.19 10.48 -20.93
CA VAL A 99 -1.51 10.18 -19.52
C VAL A 99 -3.02 10.11 -19.24
N MET A 100 -3.86 10.59 -20.16
CA MET A 100 -5.31 10.41 -20.12
C MET A 100 -5.77 9.21 -20.98
N GLY A 101 -4.84 8.40 -21.49
CA GLY A 101 -5.10 7.19 -22.28
C GLY A 101 -5.74 7.43 -23.66
N LYS A 102 -5.77 8.68 -24.14
CA LYS A 102 -6.13 9.04 -25.53
C LYS A 102 -4.94 8.83 -26.46
N HIS A 103 -4.43 7.59 -26.54
CA HIS A 103 -3.17 7.27 -27.24
C HIS A 103 -3.19 7.63 -28.73
N LEU A 104 -4.30 7.37 -29.43
CA LEU A 104 -4.45 7.73 -30.84
C LEU A 104 -4.35 9.24 -31.07
N ASP A 105 -4.93 10.05 -30.17
CA ASP A 105 -4.84 11.50 -30.28
C ASP A 105 -3.43 12.00 -29.95
N ALA A 106 -2.74 11.36 -28.98
CA ALA A 106 -1.33 11.62 -28.72
C ALA A 106 -0.47 11.36 -29.98
N VAL A 107 -0.70 10.26 -30.71
CA VAL A 107 -0.03 10.00 -31.99
C VAL A 107 -0.31 11.08 -33.02
N LYS A 108 -1.57 11.53 -33.17
CA LYS A 108 -1.93 12.61 -34.09
C LYS A 108 -1.21 13.91 -33.75
N SER A 109 -1.19 14.29 -32.47
CA SER A 109 -0.50 15.50 -32.00
C SER A 109 1.02 15.42 -32.20
N LEU A 110 1.65 14.27 -31.97
CA LEU A 110 3.09 14.08 -32.24
C LEU A 110 3.41 14.11 -33.74
N LYS A 111 2.59 13.49 -34.60
CA LYS A 111 2.75 13.57 -36.07
C LYS A 111 2.58 15.01 -36.57
N ALA A 112 1.62 15.75 -36.03
CA ALA A 112 1.44 17.16 -36.36
C ALA A 112 2.63 18.01 -35.92
N LEU A 113 3.21 17.72 -34.75
CA LEU A 113 4.43 18.38 -34.28
C LEU A 113 5.63 18.06 -35.17
N GLU A 114 5.79 16.81 -35.59
CA GLU A 114 6.85 16.39 -36.51
C GLU A 114 6.76 17.14 -37.86
N ALA A 115 5.55 17.33 -38.37
CA ALA A 115 5.31 18.02 -39.64
C ALA A 115 5.59 19.54 -39.60
N LYS A 116 5.68 20.17 -38.41
CA LYS A 116 5.90 21.62 -38.28
C LYS A 116 7.28 22.11 -38.74
N GLY A 117 8.25 21.22 -38.99
CA GLY A 117 9.56 21.53 -39.60
C GLY A 117 10.52 22.39 -38.75
N GLU A 118 10.01 23.25 -37.87
CA GLU A 118 10.75 24.21 -37.03
C GLU A 118 10.94 23.72 -35.58
N ILE A 119 11.10 22.41 -35.36
CA ILE A 119 11.40 21.87 -34.03
C ILE A 119 12.89 21.60 -33.85
N SER A 120 13.39 21.73 -32.61
CA SER A 120 14.77 21.39 -32.30
C SER A 120 15.05 19.91 -32.57
N GLN A 121 16.32 19.57 -32.79
CA GLN A 121 16.73 18.20 -33.09
C GLN A 121 16.45 17.25 -31.92
N GLN A 122 16.66 17.71 -30.69
CA GLN A 122 16.30 16.96 -29.48
C GLN A 122 14.80 16.72 -29.38
N MET A 123 13.98 17.73 -29.71
CA MET A 123 12.53 17.58 -29.76
C MET A 123 12.12 16.60 -30.86
N LYS A 124 12.75 16.65 -32.04
CA LYS A 124 12.51 15.69 -33.12
C LYS A 124 12.83 14.26 -32.69
N TYR A 125 13.99 14.05 -32.07
CA TYR A 125 14.38 12.74 -31.53
C TYR A 125 13.38 12.26 -30.47
N LEU A 126 12.99 13.13 -29.53
CA LEU A 126 12.02 12.81 -28.50
C LEU A 126 10.64 12.47 -29.06
N VAL A 127 10.17 13.20 -30.08
CA VAL A 127 8.92 12.92 -30.80
C VAL A 127 8.96 11.53 -31.43
N LYS A 128 10.06 11.17 -32.11
CA LYS A 128 10.25 9.84 -32.70
C LYS A 128 10.28 8.74 -31.64
N SER A 129 11.00 8.97 -30.54
CA SER A 129 11.07 8.05 -29.40
C SER A 129 9.69 7.82 -28.77
N ASN A 130 8.95 8.90 -28.51
CA ASN A 130 7.58 8.82 -27.97
C ASN A 130 6.61 8.13 -28.95
N LEU A 131 6.68 8.42 -30.25
CA LEU A 131 5.87 7.75 -31.28
C LEU A 131 6.12 6.24 -31.30
N LYS A 132 7.38 5.80 -31.23
CA LYS A 132 7.74 4.38 -31.16
C LYS A 132 7.18 3.72 -29.90
N ARG A 133 7.27 4.39 -28.74
CA ARG A 133 6.73 3.88 -27.47
C ARG A 133 5.20 3.79 -27.48
N LEU A 134 4.52 4.79 -28.03
CA LEU A 134 3.07 4.74 -28.24
C LEU A 134 2.69 3.58 -29.16
N ALA A 135 3.47 3.32 -30.22
CA ALA A 135 3.21 2.19 -31.10
C ALA A 135 3.23 0.85 -30.35
N TRP A 136 4.19 0.65 -29.45
CA TRP A 136 4.22 -0.51 -28.54
C TRP A 136 2.98 -0.56 -27.64
N LEU A 137 2.49 0.57 -27.14
CA LEU A 137 1.28 0.57 -26.32
C LEU A 137 0.03 0.24 -27.14
N LEU A 138 -0.09 0.81 -28.33
CA LEU A 138 -1.18 0.54 -29.28
C LEU A 138 -1.22 -0.95 -29.68
N ASP A 139 -0.05 -1.55 -29.92
CA ASP A 139 0.08 -2.95 -30.36
C ASP A 139 -0.19 -3.97 -29.23
N TYR A 140 -0.02 -3.61 -27.96
CA TYR A 140 -0.16 -4.54 -26.83
C TYR A 140 -1.35 -4.30 -25.91
N TYR A 141 -1.80 -3.05 -25.75
CA TYR A 141 -2.75 -2.66 -24.70
C TYR A 141 -4.07 -2.09 -25.21
N ASP A 142 -4.06 -1.41 -26.37
CA ASP A 142 -5.30 -0.87 -26.95
C ASP A 142 -6.08 -1.95 -27.72
N GLU A 143 -7.35 -1.65 -28.02
CA GLU A 143 -8.19 -2.53 -28.83
C GLU A 143 -7.50 -2.86 -30.15
N GLN A 144 -7.22 -4.15 -30.33
CA GLN A 144 -6.47 -4.74 -31.45
C GLN A 144 -7.26 -4.73 -32.78
N THR A 145 -7.96 -3.63 -33.04
CA THR A 145 -8.63 -3.34 -34.30
C THR A 145 -7.60 -3.27 -35.42
N GLN A 146 -8.06 -3.55 -36.65
CA GLN A 146 -7.20 -3.50 -37.83
C GLN A 146 -6.59 -2.11 -38.03
N ASP A 147 -7.39 -1.05 -37.81
CA ASP A 147 -6.95 0.34 -37.95
C ASP A 147 -5.83 0.71 -36.97
N VAL A 148 -5.91 0.23 -35.72
CA VAL A 148 -4.86 0.45 -34.71
C VAL A 148 -3.56 -0.25 -35.11
N LYS A 149 -3.64 -1.48 -35.62
CA LYS A 149 -2.46 -2.22 -36.12
C LYS A 149 -1.81 -1.57 -37.33
N GLU A 150 -2.62 -1.10 -38.27
CA GLU A 150 -2.14 -0.37 -39.46
C GLU A 150 -1.47 0.95 -39.09
N LEU A 151 -1.97 1.64 -38.05
CA LEU A 151 -1.33 2.83 -37.52
C LEU A 151 -0.03 2.52 -36.75
N ALA A 152 0.00 1.45 -35.96
CA ALA A 152 1.13 1.08 -35.10
C ALA A 152 2.32 0.53 -35.91
N ALA A 153 2.08 -0.29 -36.93
CA ALA A 153 3.13 -0.94 -37.73
C ALA A 153 4.22 0.03 -38.27
N PRO A 154 3.91 1.15 -38.95
CA PRO A 154 4.94 2.08 -39.40
C PRO A 154 5.66 2.79 -38.24
N LEU A 155 4.99 2.99 -37.10
CA LEU A 155 5.61 3.62 -35.93
C LEU A 155 6.56 2.67 -35.18
N LEU A 156 6.26 1.37 -35.15
CA LEU A 156 7.18 0.35 -34.62
C LEU A 156 8.46 0.25 -35.46
N SER A 157 8.37 0.51 -36.76
CA SER A 157 9.49 0.50 -37.70
C SER A 157 10.44 1.70 -37.57
N ILE A 158 10.14 2.68 -36.70
CA ILE A 158 11.03 3.82 -36.44
C ILE A 158 12.39 3.31 -35.92
N ASP A 159 13.44 3.54 -36.70
CA ASP A 159 14.82 3.24 -36.32
C ASP A 159 15.41 4.43 -35.55
N LEU A 160 15.44 4.32 -34.22
CA LEU A 160 15.98 5.36 -33.34
C LEU A 160 17.50 5.48 -33.45
N LEU A 161 18.20 4.42 -33.89
CA LEU A 161 19.64 4.50 -34.12
C LEU A 161 19.92 5.33 -35.37
N GLN A 162 19.19 5.06 -36.46
CA GLN A 162 19.29 5.87 -37.67
C GLN A 162 18.95 7.34 -37.41
N GLU A 163 17.87 7.61 -36.66
CA GLU A 163 17.52 8.99 -36.29
C GLU A 163 18.58 9.64 -35.39
N HIS A 164 19.20 8.88 -34.49
CA HIS A 164 20.32 9.36 -33.67
C HIS A 164 21.53 9.74 -34.55
N ASP A 165 21.97 8.87 -35.45
CA ASP A 165 23.13 9.07 -36.31
C ASP A 165 22.95 10.27 -37.27
N LEU A 166 21.72 10.48 -37.76
CA LEU A 166 21.37 11.64 -38.57
C LEU A 166 21.47 12.96 -37.79
N LEU A 167 21.27 12.92 -36.47
CA LEU A 167 21.28 14.06 -35.57
C LEU A 167 22.63 14.21 -34.82
N GLU A 168 23.54 13.25 -34.95
CA GLU A 168 24.85 13.23 -34.28
C GLU A 168 25.79 14.37 -34.74
N ASN A 169 25.61 14.86 -35.97
CA ASN A 169 26.43 15.93 -36.59
C ASN A 169 26.11 17.35 -36.08
N THR A 170 25.66 17.48 -34.83
CA THR A 170 25.03 18.69 -34.31
C THR A 170 25.66 19.16 -33.01
N TYR A 171 25.44 20.42 -32.64
CA TYR A 171 26.02 21.03 -31.43
C TYR A 171 25.58 20.32 -30.12
N ASN A 172 24.57 19.45 -30.16
CA ASN A 172 23.95 18.83 -28.98
C ASN A 172 24.15 17.30 -28.91
N LYS A 173 25.22 16.77 -29.52
CA LYS A 173 25.51 15.34 -29.56
C LYS A 173 25.42 14.65 -28.19
N GLU A 174 26.03 15.22 -27.16
CA GLU A 174 26.05 14.63 -25.81
C GLU A 174 24.65 14.46 -25.22
N VAL A 175 23.76 15.45 -25.40
CA VAL A 175 22.38 15.40 -24.93
C VAL A 175 21.58 14.34 -25.70
N LEU A 176 21.80 14.22 -27.01
CA LEU A 176 21.14 13.21 -27.83
C LEU A 176 21.59 11.81 -27.46
N GLU A 177 22.89 11.59 -27.23
CA GLU A 177 23.43 10.32 -26.75
C GLU A 177 22.87 9.97 -25.37
N TRP A 178 22.83 10.96 -24.46
CA TRP A 178 22.28 10.81 -23.11
C TRP A 178 20.79 10.44 -23.12
N LEU A 179 20.00 11.01 -24.04
CA LEU A 179 18.60 10.62 -24.27
C LEU A 179 18.47 9.24 -24.94
N HIS A 180 19.31 8.94 -25.93
CA HIS A 180 19.27 7.69 -26.70
C HIS A 180 19.55 6.49 -25.80
N GLU A 181 20.62 6.56 -25.01
CA GLU A 181 21.04 5.51 -24.09
C GLU A 181 20.21 5.48 -22.78
N SER A 182 19.24 6.39 -22.64
CA SER A 182 18.44 6.55 -21.42
C SER A 182 19.31 6.77 -20.16
N LYS A 183 20.46 7.41 -20.32
CA LYS A 183 21.40 7.75 -19.23
C LYS A 183 20.71 8.56 -18.14
N PHE A 184 19.81 9.47 -18.51
CA PHE A 184 18.97 10.25 -17.58
C PHE A 184 18.22 9.43 -16.53
N TYR A 185 17.88 8.18 -16.85
CA TYR A 185 17.21 7.28 -15.94
C TYR A 185 18.21 6.33 -15.27
N ASN A 186 19.14 5.76 -16.02
CA ASN A 186 20.09 4.76 -15.51
C ASN A 186 21.06 5.34 -14.48
N GLU A 187 21.56 6.56 -14.72
CA GLU A 187 22.43 7.28 -13.77
C GLU A 187 21.66 7.58 -12.48
N ILE A 188 20.44 8.13 -12.59
CA ILE A 188 19.60 8.42 -11.43
C ILE A 188 19.24 7.14 -10.66
N MET A 189 18.96 6.03 -11.34
CA MET A 189 18.73 4.75 -10.67
C MET A 189 19.95 4.29 -9.87
N TYR A 190 21.15 4.47 -10.40
CA TYR A 190 22.38 4.17 -9.68
C TYR A 190 22.53 5.06 -8.44
N GLU A 191 22.35 6.37 -8.59
CA GLU A 191 22.47 7.33 -7.48
C GLU A 191 21.44 7.10 -6.36
N VAL A 192 20.17 6.85 -6.71
CA VAL A 192 19.13 6.51 -5.73
C VAL A 192 19.49 5.24 -4.97
N ARG A 193 20.07 4.22 -5.64
CA ARG A 193 20.52 2.98 -4.99
C ARG A 193 21.69 3.20 -4.05
N GLN A 194 22.67 4.02 -4.43
CA GLN A 194 23.79 4.39 -3.56
C GLN A 194 23.28 5.10 -2.31
N CYS A 195 22.49 6.18 -2.49
CA CYS A 195 21.90 6.92 -1.38
C CYS A 195 21.09 6.02 -0.44
N THR A 196 20.27 5.13 -1.00
CA THR A 196 19.43 4.20 -0.21
C THR A 196 20.26 3.18 0.55
N THR A 197 21.36 2.69 -0.03
CA THR A 197 22.28 1.75 0.63
C THR A 197 22.94 2.42 1.83
N GLU A 198 23.45 3.64 1.64
CA GLU A 198 24.03 4.42 2.74
C GLU A 198 23.03 4.68 3.86
N ILE A 199 21.80 5.13 3.53
CA ILE A 199 20.75 5.37 4.53
C ILE A 199 20.42 4.09 5.31
N ARG A 200 20.36 2.93 4.63
CA ARG A 200 20.13 1.64 5.29
C ARG A 200 21.26 1.27 6.25
N ASP A 201 22.50 1.54 5.88
CA ASP A 201 23.66 1.28 6.75
C ASP A 201 23.63 2.19 7.98
N LEU A 202 23.21 3.44 7.85
CA LEU A 202 22.99 4.35 8.98
C LEU A 202 21.84 3.87 9.88
N TYR A 203 20.73 3.41 9.29
CA TYR A 203 19.62 2.81 10.03
C TYR A 203 20.06 1.60 10.85
N ASN A 204 20.85 0.69 10.26
CA ASN A 204 21.31 -0.53 10.91
C ASN A 204 22.40 -0.27 11.96
N SER A 205 23.33 0.65 11.68
CA SER A 205 24.43 1.00 12.59
C SER A 205 24.01 1.90 13.75
N LYS A 206 22.82 2.52 13.66
CA LYS A 206 22.29 3.51 14.63
C LYS A 206 23.21 4.72 14.82
N SER A 207 24.05 5.02 13.82
CA SER A 207 24.98 6.14 13.84
C SER A 207 24.26 7.49 13.98
N SER A 208 24.94 8.46 14.58
CA SER A 208 24.58 9.87 14.57
C SER A 208 25.63 10.68 13.81
N GLY A 209 25.32 11.91 13.41
CA GLY A 209 26.20 12.75 12.60
C GLY A 209 25.45 13.53 11.53
N ASN A 210 26.17 14.13 10.59
CA ASN A 210 25.59 14.79 9.43
C ASN A 210 25.70 13.91 8.19
N HIS A 211 24.60 13.78 7.44
CA HIS A 211 24.56 12.98 6.24
C HIS A 211 23.64 13.61 5.20
N GLU A 212 24.07 13.65 3.95
CA GLU A 212 23.33 14.33 2.88
C GLU A 212 22.52 13.39 1.99
N ALA A 213 22.69 12.06 2.09
CA ALA A 213 22.10 11.18 1.08
C ALA A 213 20.56 11.18 1.09
N THR A 214 19.89 11.49 2.20
CA THR A 214 18.42 11.65 2.15
C THR A 214 18.02 12.84 1.29
N ARG A 215 18.77 13.95 1.38
CA ARG A 215 18.52 15.13 0.57
C ARG A 215 18.82 14.85 -0.90
N GLU A 216 19.96 14.22 -1.18
CA GLU A 216 20.33 13.81 -2.54
C GLU A 216 19.32 12.83 -3.14
N LEU A 217 18.86 11.85 -2.35
CA LEU A 217 17.80 10.91 -2.74
C LEU A 217 16.53 11.63 -3.18
N LEU A 218 16.10 12.67 -2.44
CA LEU A 218 14.96 13.50 -2.81
C LEU A 218 15.24 14.29 -4.08
N GLU A 219 16.38 14.97 -4.16
CA GLU A 219 16.78 15.79 -5.32
C GLU A 219 16.81 14.95 -6.62
N TRP A 220 17.39 13.74 -6.57
CA TRP A 220 17.48 12.84 -7.71
C TRP A 220 16.11 12.35 -8.19
N PHE A 221 15.25 11.90 -7.28
CA PHE A 221 13.95 11.36 -7.65
C PHE A 221 12.97 12.46 -8.11
N GLU A 222 12.92 13.59 -7.41
CA GLU A 222 12.11 14.74 -7.79
C GLU A 222 12.58 15.36 -9.10
N GLY A 223 13.90 15.45 -9.31
CA GLY A 223 14.53 15.95 -10.54
C GLY A 223 14.18 15.09 -11.75
N LEU A 224 14.25 13.75 -11.62
CA LEU A 224 13.80 12.84 -12.67
C LEU A 224 12.32 13.01 -12.98
N SER A 225 11.47 13.08 -11.95
CA SER A 225 10.03 13.28 -12.12
C SER A 225 9.74 14.57 -12.89
N ASP A 226 10.37 15.68 -12.52
CA ASP A 226 10.19 16.94 -13.27
C ASP A 226 10.71 16.85 -14.69
N PHE A 227 11.90 16.27 -14.89
CA PHE A 227 12.48 16.11 -16.21
C PHE A 227 11.53 15.34 -17.15
N ILE A 228 10.94 14.23 -16.69
CA ILE A 228 9.98 13.44 -17.46
C ILE A 228 8.74 14.27 -17.81
N HIS A 229 8.11 14.92 -16.82
CA HIS A 229 6.85 15.63 -17.02
C HIS A 229 7.00 16.91 -17.83
N GLN A 230 8.07 17.68 -17.62
CA GLN A 230 8.31 18.94 -18.32
C GLN A 230 8.67 18.73 -19.79
N ASN A 231 9.41 17.65 -20.09
CA ASN A 231 9.79 17.30 -21.45
C ASN A 231 8.74 16.41 -22.15
N GLY A 232 7.71 15.95 -21.43
CA GLY A 232 6.67 15.09 -22.02
C GLY A 232 7.20 13.72 -22.45
N ILE A 233 8.14 13.16 -21.69
CA ILE A 233 8.72 11.85 -21.97
C ILE A 233 7.68 10.76 -21.64
N MET A 234 7.26 10.01 -22.64
CA MET A 234 6.28 8.94 -22.46
C MET A 234 6.99 7.68 -22.00
N LEU A 235 6.96 7.40 -20.70
CA LEU A 235 7.50 6.15 -20.12
C LEU A 235 6.35 5.23 -19.73
N ASN A 236 6.52 3.93 -19.97
CA ASN A 236 5.55 2.94 -19.54
C ASN A 236 5.59 2.82 -18.01
N LEU A 237 4.52 3.24 -17.34
CA LEU A 237 4.49 3.51 -15.90
C LEU A 237 4.57 2.24 -15.04
N GLY A 238 4.31 1.05 -15.61
CA GLY A 238 4.30 -0.21 -14.84
C GLY A 238 5.63 -0.97 -14.78
N GLY A 239 6.53 -0.79 -15.75
CA GLY A 239 7.73 -1.66 -15.85
C GLY A 239 9.00 -1.04 -15.30
N PHE A 240 9.35 0.16 -15.79
CA PHE A 240 10.66 0.73 -15.52
C PHE A 240 10.68 1.58 -14.24
N GLN A 241 9.58 2.23 -13.86
CA GLN A 241 9.61 3.13 -12.70
C GLN A 241 9.52 2.39 -11.37
N GLU A 242 8.95 1.18 -11.34
CA GLU A 242 8.68 0.45 -10.09
C GLU A 242 9.93 0.11 -9.27
N PRO A 243 11.04 -0.41 -9.85
CA PRO A 243 12.24 -0.68 -9.06
C PRO A 243 12.89 0.59 -8.48
N LEU A 244 12.85 1.70 -9.24
CA LEU A 244 13.35 2.99 -8.80
C LEU A 244 12.49 3.55 -7.66
N ALA A 245 11.17 3.55 -7.85
CA ALA A 245 10.17 3.92 -6.85
C ALA A 245 10.31 3.09 -5.57
N SER A 246 10.51 1.78 -5.70
CA SER A 246 10.72 0.86 -4.58
C SER A 246 11.97 1.21 -3.79
N THR A 247 13.08 1.48 -4.49
CA THR A 247 14.36 1.86 -3.87
C THR A 247 14.22 3.21 -3.16
N PHE A 248 13.60 4.19 -3.83
CA PHE A 248 13.34 5.52 -3.28
C PHE A 248 12.52 5.46 -1.98
N ILE A 249 11.35 4.79 -2.00
CA ILE A 249 10.48 4.69 -0.81
C ILE A 249 11.15 3.89 0.32
N GLU A 250 11.96 2.88 0.00
CA GLU A 250 12.78 2.18 0.99
C GLU A 250 13.74 3.14 1.69
N GLY A 251 14.48 3.96 0.93
CA GLY A 251 15.41 4.95 1.46
C GLY A 251 14.70 5.98 2.34
N ILE A 252 13.55 6.51 1.92
CA ILE A 252 12.76 7.44 2.75
C ILE A 252 12.28 6.77 4.05
N CYS A 253 11.73 5.55 3.99
CA CYS A 253 11.25 4.85 5.18
C CYS A 253 12.40 4.50 6.15
N ALA A 254 13.56 4.11 5.63
CA ALA A 254 14.76 3.88 6.43
C ALA A 254 15.25 5.18 7.09
N SER A 255 15.28 6.29 6.35
CA SER A 255 15.69 7.61 6.84
C SER A 255 14.80 8.11 7.99
N ILE A 256 13.48 7.90 7.90
CA ILE A 256 12.53 8.25 8.99
C ILE A 256 12.88 7.52 10.30
N LYS A 257 13.37 6.28 10.21
CA LYS A 257 13.73 5.44 11.36
C LYS A 257 15.19 5.52 11.79
N CYS A 258 16.01 6.32 11.11
CA CYS A 258 17.35 6.62 11.57
C CYS A 258 17.33 7.36 12.92
N ASN A 259 18.48 7.40 13.59
CA ASN A 259 18.65 8.08 14.86
C ASN A 259 18.15 9.54 14.77
N SER A 260 17.38 10.01 15.76
CA SER A 260 16.84 11.38 15.77
C SER A 260 17.92 12.46 15.76
N HIS A 261 19.14 12.14 16.23
CA HIS A 261 20.31 13.01 16.23
C HIS A 261 21.09 13.01 14.90
N LEU A 262 20.69 12.20 13.92
CA LEU A 262 21.27 12.24 12.58
C LEU A 262 20.73 13.46 11.84
N SER A 263 21.60 14.44 11.55
CA SER A 263 21.24 15.58 10.70
C SER A 263 21.20 15.13 9.23
N GLY A 264 20.23 15.69 8.51
CA GLY A 264 19.90 15.28 7.14
C GLY A 264 19.04 14.03 7.03
N ARG A 265 18.49 13.50 8.14
CA ARG A 265 17.39 12.52 8.08
C ARG A 265 16.12 13.13 7.49
N PHE A 266 15.21 12.29 7.00
CA PHE A 266 13.91 12.74 6.51
C PHE A 266 13.08 13.32 7.65
N VAL A 267 12.78 14.61 7.57
CA VAL A 267 12.12 15.38 8.65
C VAL A 267 10.61 15.37 8.55
N GLY A 268 10.03 15.18 7.35
CA GLY A 268 8.58 15.15 7.17
C GLY A 268 8.15 15.41 5.73
N LEU A 269 6.84 15.39 5.52
CA LEU A 269 6.20 15.50 4.21
C LEU A 269 6.02 16.98 3.79
N SER A 270 6.40 17.31 2.57
CA SER A 270 6.08 18.58 1.89
C SER A 270 5.02 18.35 0.80
N ASN A 271 4.34 19.41 0.35
CA ASN A 271 3.38 19.31 -0.77
C ASN A 271 4.06 18.76 -2.03
N ARG A 272 5.32 19.15 -2.26
CA ARG A 272 6.12 18.69 -3.40
C ARG A 272 6.42 17.19 -3.33
N PHE A 273 6.90 16.72 -2.19
CA PHE A 273 7.16 15.29 -1.97
C PHE A 273 5.89 14.47 -2.22
N VAL A 274 4.78 14.93 -1.63
CA VAL A 274 3.48 14.27 -1.80
C VAL A 274 3.06 14.24 -3.27
N GLU A 275 3.16 15.35 -4.01
CA GLU A 275 2.87 15.36 -5.45
C GLU A 275 3.65 14.30 -6.23
N VAL A 276 4.96 14.22 -6.00
CA VAL A 276 5.84 13.28 -6.69
C VAL A 276 5.48 11.84 -6.34
N VAL A 277 5.16 11.57 -5.07
CA VAL A 277 4.70 10.25 -4.63
C VAL A 277 3.38 9.87 -5.31
N LEU A 278 2.38 10.76 -5.28
CA LEU A 278 1.05 10.45 -5.83
C LEU A 278 1.08 10.18 -7.34
N LEU A 279 1.94 10.87 -8.09
CA LEU A 279 2.05 10.70 -9.54
C LEU A 279 2.80 9.42 -9.95
N ASN A 280 3.86 9.06 -9.21
CA ASN A 280 4.87 8.10 -9.69
C ASN A 280 4.96 6.80 -8.87
N ILE A 281 4.35 6.72 -7.69
CA ILE A 281 4.53 5.58 -6.77
C ILE A 281 3.28 4.72 -6.72
N HIS A 282 3.48 3.40 -6.68
CA HIS A 282 2.43 2.43 -6.42
C HIS A 282 2.15 2.28 -4.91
N PRO A 283 0.88 2.19 -4.49
CA PRO A 283 0.53 2.12 -3.08
C PRO A 283 1.12 0.89 -2.36
N GLU A 284 1.27 -0.24 -3.06
CA GLU A 284 1.84 -1.48 -2.52
C GLU A 284 3.29 -1.30 -2.05
N ILE A 285 4.06 -0.45 -2.73
CA ILE A 285 5.43 -0.08 -2.34
C ILE A 285 5.40 0.65 -0.98
N ILE A 286 4.47 1.59 -0.81
CA ILE A 286 4.30 2.32 0.45
C ILE A 286 3.91 1.35 1.56
N TYR A 287 2.95 0.45 1.33
CA TYR A 287 2.52 -0.54 2.32
C TYR A 287 3.69 -1.43 2.77
N LYS A 288 4.44 -1.97 1.82
CA LYS A 288 5.59 -2.85 2.05
C LYS A 288 6.62 -2.20 2.97
N TYR A 289 7.06 -0.98 2.62
CA TYR A 289 8.15 -0.34 3.36
C TYR A 289 7.69 0.35 4.64
N ALA A 290 6.49 0.94 4.67
CA ALA A 290 5.93 1.44 5.92
C ALA A 290 5.77 0.32 6.96
N ASN A 291 5.38 -0.88 6.54
CA ASN A 291 5.28 -2.03 7.45
C ASN A 291 6.65 -2.60 7.83
N ARG A 292 7.57 -2.78 6.87
CA ARG A 292 8.95 -3.24 7.13
C ARG A 292 9.64 -2.36 8.18
N TYR A 293 9.55 -1.04 8.04
CA TYR A 293 10.17 -0.09 8.95
C TYR A 293 9.27 0.31 10.13
N LYS A 294 8.07 -0.26 10.28
CA LYS A 294 7.12 0.05 11.36
C LYS A 294 6.84 1.55 11.48
N ILE A 295 6.61 2.22 10.36
CA ILE A 295 6.18 3.62 10.29
C ILE A 295 4.72 3.70 10.74
N LYS A 296 4.46 4.57 11.72
CA LYS A 296 3.11 4.84 12.22
C LYS A 296 2.55 6.10 11.59
N LYS A 297 3.27 7.21 11.78
CA LYS A 297 2.94 8.53 11.28
C LYS A 297 4.20 9.28 10.84
N ILE A 298 4.02 10.24 9.95
CA ILE A 298 5.05 11.11 9.39
C ILE A 298 4.54 12.55 9.54
N PRO A 299 5.29 13.43 10.23
CA PRO A 299 4.91 14.82 10.38
C PRO A 299 4.97 15.55 9.03
N ALA A 300 4.22 16.65 8.91
CA ALA A 300 4.33 17.56 7.80
C ALA A 300 5.37 18.65 8.12
N VAL A 301 6.22 19.02 7.15
CA VAL A 301 7.17 20.14 7.33
C VAL A 301 6.52 21.50 7.08
N GLU A 302 5.36 21.50 6.43
CA GLU A 302 4.58 22.68 6.06
C GLU A 302 3.09 22.33 6.05
N ALA A 303 2.22 23.33 6.01
CA ALA A 303 0.80 23.08 5.84
C ALA A 303 0.54 22.40 4.48
N LEU A 304 0.00 21.17 4.50
CA LEU A 304 -0.25 20.36 3.31
C LEU A 304 -1.50 20.81 2.52
N THR A 305 -1.77 22.11 2.47
CA THR A 305 -2.97 22.68 1.83
C THR A 305 -3.11 22.28 0.36
N GLY A 306 -2.00 22.12 -0.36
CA GLY A 306 -1.97 21.62 -1.73
C GLY A 306 -2.45 20.18 -1.81
N PHE A 307 -1.94 19.30 -0.95
CA PHE A 307 -2.42 17.92 -0.83
C PHE A 307 -3.91 17.86 -0.47
N HIS A 308 -4.38 18.68 0.49
CA HIS A 308 -5.80 18.70 0.88
C HIS A 308 -6.73 19.08 -0.27
N LYS A 309 -6.34 20.07 -1.07
CA LYS A 309 -7.08 20.45 -2.28
C LYS A 309 -7.09 19.31 -3.30
N LYS A 310 -5.94 18.67 -3.54
CA LYS A 310 -5.79 17.59 -4.53
C LYS A 310 -6.66 16.39 -4.21
N TRP A 311 -6.65 15.88 -2.97
CA TRP A 311 -7.48 14.72 -2.65
C TRP A 311 -8.97 15.08 -2.69
N ARG A 312 -9.40 16.23 -2.14
CA ARG A 312 -10.81 16.64 -2.22
C ARG A 312 -11.30 16.70 -3.67
N LEU A 313 -10.49 17.30 -4.54
CA LEU A 313 -10.78 17.40 -5.96
C LEU A 313 -10.88 16.01 -6.62
N LEU A 314 -9.94 15.12 -6.29
CA LEU A 314 -9.94 13.74 -6.79
C LEU A 314 -11.26 13.03 -6.50
N PHE A 315 -11.73 13.06 -5.25
CA PHE A 315 -12.99 12.40 -4.86
C PHE A 315 -14.23 13.13 -5.41
N LEU A 316 -14.28 14.46 -5.37
CA LEU A 316 -15.44 15.23 -5.85
C LEU A 316 -15.67 15.07 -7.36
N GLN A 317 -14.61 14.85 -8.14
CA GLN A 317 -14.70 14.66 -9.59
C GLN A 317 -15.01 13.21 -9.99
N PHE A 318 -15.06 12.27 -9.04
CA PHE A 318 -15.26 10.85 -9.32
C PHE A 318 -16.46 10.55 -10.25
N PRO A 319 -17.66 11.16 -10.07
CA PRO A 319 -18.79 10.91 -10.97
C PRO A 319 -18.49 11.29 -12.43
N THR A 320 -17.77 12.39 -12.66
CA THR A 320 -17.35 12.82 -14.00
C THR A 320 -16.35 11.83 -14.61
N ILE A 321 -15.41 11.34 -13.80
CA ILE A 321 -14.42 10.36 -14.24
C ILE A 321 -15.05 9.01 -14.56
N GLN A 322 -16.00 8.57 -13.72
CA GLN A 322 -16.75 7.34 -13.95
C GLN A 322 -17.59 7.43 -15.23
N ALA A 323 -18.27 8.57 -15.46
CA ALA A 323 -19.01 8.80 -16.70
C ALA A 323 -18.09 8.81 -17.93
N TYR A 324 -16.93 9.45 -17.84
CA TYR A 324 -15.93 9.45 -18.91
C TYR A 324 -15.41 8.04 -19.20
N HIS A 325 -15.15 7.23 -18.17
CA HIS A 325 -14.72 5.84 -18.34
C HIS A 325 -15.80 5.00 -19.02
N LEU A 326 -17.06 5.08 -18.57
CA LEU A 326 -18.19 4.35 -19.16
C LEU A 326 -18.47 4.75 -20.62
N ALA A 327 -18.15 5.99 -21.00
CA ALA A 327 -18.27 6.46 -22.38
C ALA A 327 -17.09 6.03 -23.28
N ASN A 328 -15.96 5.63 -22.69
CA ASN A 328 -14.71 5.32 -23.39
C ASN A 328 -14.13 4.00 -22.87
N ASP A 329 -14.82 2.88 -23.14
CA ASP A 329 -14.43 1.53 -22.70
C ASP A 329 -12.98 1.15 -23.09
N SER A 330 -12.43 1.73 -24.15
CA SER A 330 -11.04 1.55 -24.59
C SER A 330 -10.00 2.21 -23.68
N ASN A 331 -10.41 3.05 -22.72
CA ASN A 331 -9.49 3.85 -21.89
C ASN A 331 -9.14 3.19 -20.54
N LYS A 332 -8.78 1.91 -20.58
CA LYS A 332 -8.42 1.14 -19.38
C LYS A 332 -7.19 1.73 -18.66
N MET A 333 -6.21 2.22 -19.42
CA MET A 333 -4.96 2.77 -18.88
C MET A 333 -5.17 4.03 -18.03
N PHE A 334 -6.11 4.92 -18.39
CA PHE A 334 -6.42 6.06 -17.53
C PHE A 334 -7.11 5.62 -16.24
N SER A 335 -8.06 4.68 -16.32
CA SER A 335 -8.74 4.15 -15.12
C SER A 335 -7.76 3.50 -14.15
N GLU A 336 -6.81 2.69 -14.64
CA GLU A 336 -5.75 2.11 -13.80
C GLU A 336 -4.83 3.19 -13.18
N ARG A 337 -4.53 4.25 -13.93
CA ARG A 337 -3.73 5.38 -13.43
C ARG A 337 -4.48 6.18 -12.37
N TYR A 338 -5.77 6.46 -12.58
CA TYR A 338 -6.62 7.15 -11.62
C TYR A 338 -6.80 6.29 -10.35
N GLU A 339 -7.07 4.99 -10.50
CA GLU A 339 -7.11 4.01 -9.42
C GLU A 339 -5.81 4.05 -8.58
N ARG A 340 -4.65 4.01 -9.24
CA ARG A 340 -3.35 4.11 -8.57
C ARG A 340 -3.20 5.41 -7.80
N ILE A 341 -3.53 6.55 -8.39
CA ILE A 341 -3.44 7.87 -7.71
C ILE A 341 -4.36 7.89 -6.49
N LEU A 342 -5.57 7.35 -6.61
CA LEU A 342 -6.54 7.24 -5.51
C LEU A 342 -5.99 6.40 -4.35
N TYR A 343 -5.49 5.21 -4.63
CA TYR A 343 -4.97 4.32 -3.58
C TYR A 343 -3.66 4.81 -2.98
N THR A 344 -2.82 5.48 -3.77
CA THR A 344 -1.61 6.14 -3.26
C THR A 344 -1.99 7.33 -2.38
N THR A 345 -3.05 8.06 -2.72
CA THR A 345 -3.62 9.12 -1.87
C THR A 345 -4.06 8.56 -0.53
N MET A 346 -4.79 7.44 -0.52
CA MET A 346 -5.16 6.74 0.73
C MET A 346 -3.92 6.30 1.51
N ALA A 347 -2.92 5.71 0.86
CA ALA A 347 -1.68 5.26 1.49
C ALA A 347 -0.89 6.41 2.15
N VAL A 348 -0.74 7.54 1.45
CA VAL A 348 -0.08 8.74 1.98
C VAL A 348 -0.89 9.32 3.13
N PHE A 349 -2.20 9.49 2.96
CA PHE A 349 -3.09 10.01 4.01
C PHE A 349 -3.05 9.12 5.27
N SER A 350 -2.90 7.81 5.10
CA SER A 350 -2.76 6.87 6.22
C SER A 350 -1.54 7.16 7.10
N LEU A 351 -0.47 7.67 6.51
CA LEU A 351 0.81 7.90 7.17
C LEU A 351 1.02 9.36 7.59
N VAL A 352 0.29 10.33 7.00
CA VAL A 352 0.38 11.74 7.40
C VAL A 352 -0.19 11.94 8.81
N GLU A 353 0.44 12.81 9.61
CA GLU A 353 -0.16 13.35 10.83
C GLU A 353 -1.29 14.34 10.46
N THR A 354 -2.53 13.95 10.74
CA THR A 354 -3.73 14.75 10.47
C THR A 354 -4.57 14.87 11.73
N THR A 355 -5.47 15.86 11.76
CA THR A 355 -6.49 15.93 12.82
C THR A 355 -7.54 14.83 12.66
N ASP A 356 -8.21 14.44 13.75
CA ASP A 356 -9.31 13.47 13.70
C ASP A 356 -10.44 13.95 12.78
N ALA A 357 -10.74 15.25 12.77
CA ALA A 357 -11.75 15.84 11.90
C ALA A 357 -11.43 15.64 10.41
N GLU A 358 -10.19 15.94 10.00
CA GLU A 358 -9.74 15.76 8.61
C GLU A 358 -9.72 14.28 8.21
N LEU A 359 -9.31 13.40 9.13
CA LEU A 359 -9.32 11.96 8.89
C LEU A 359 -10.73 11.41 8.66
N ASN A 360 -11.68 11.78 9.51
CA ASN A 360 -13.06 11.32 9.38
C ASN A 360 -13.75 11.93 8.15
N GLU A 361 -13.44 13.19 7.80
CA GLU A 361 -13.86 13.79 6.53
C GLU A 361 -13.34 12.96 5.34
N PHE A 362 -12.02 12.69 5.29
CA PHE A 362 -11.42 11.88 4.24
C PHE A 362 -12.05 10.49 4.13
N CYS A 363 -12.28 9.81 5.27
CA CYS A 363 -12.92 8.50 5.29
C CYS A 363 -14.36 8.54 4.78
N SER A 364 -15.11 9.62 5.04
CA SER A 364 -16.46 9.77 4.49
C SER A 364 -16.47 9.82 2.95
N PHE A 365 -15.49 10.50 2.34
CA PHE A 365 -15.31 10.50 0.89
C PHE A 365 -14.93 9.11 0.35
N VAL A 366 -14.05 8.39 1.05
CA VAL A 366 -13.69 7.01 0.71
C VAL A 366 -14.92 6.10 0.74
N ILE A 367 -15.71 6.16 1.81
CA ILE A 367 -16.94 5.36 1.95
C ILE A 367 -17.93 5.69 0.83
N GLN A 368 -18.17 6.97 0.56
CA GLN A 368 -19.09 7.37 -0.50
C GLN A 368 -18.63 6.89 -1.89
N LEU A 369 -17.36 7.06 -2.22
CA LEU A 369 -16.80 6.60 -3.49
C LEU A 369 -17.02 5.11 -3.67
N PHE A 370 -16.72 4.29 -2.66
CA PHE A 370 -16.83 2.84 -2.79
C PHE A 370 -18.27 2.31 -2.74
N LYS A 371 -19.24 3.09 -2.23
CA LYS A 371 -20.68 2.79 -2.36
C LYS A 371 -21.17 2.93 -3.81
N GLU A 372 -20.55 3.79 -4.61
CA GLU A 372 -21.02 4.14 -5.97
C GLU A 372 -20.13 3.59 -7.10
N GLN A 373 -18.88 3.24 -6.79
CA GLN A 373 -17.91 2.89 -7.82
C GLN A 373 -18.26 1.58 -8.54
N LYS A 374 -17.97 1.55 -9.85
CA LYS A 374 -18.12 0.38 -10.72
C LYS A 374 -16.88 0.10 -11.57
N MET A 375 -15.82 0.89 -11.39
CA MET A 375 -14.69 0.95 -12.32
C MET A 375 -13.40 0.33 -11.76
N PHE A 376 -13.32 0.10 -10.44
CA PHE A 376 -12.08 -0.29 -9.79
C PHE A 376 -12.02 -1.78 -9.42
N HIS A 377 -10.81 -2.28 -9.28
CA HIS A 377 -10.55 -3.64 -8.82
C HIS A 377 -10.76 -3.74 -7.31
N GLU A 378 -11.81 -4.46 -6.93
CA GLU A 378 -12.29 -4.61 -5.55
C GLU A 378 -11.20 -5.12 -4.58
N TYR A 379 -10.36 -6.07 -5.00
CA TYR A 379 -9.25 -6.59 -4.18
C TYR A 379 -8.22 -5.51 -3.79
N LYS A 380 -7.86 -4.63 -4.73
CA LYS A 380 -6.90 -3.55 -4.47
C LYS A 380 -7.52 -2.49 -3.55
N ALA A 381 -8.79 -2.17 -3.76
CA ALA A 381 -9.56 -1.27 -2.90
C ALA A 381 -9.55 -1.73 -1.45
N VAL A 382 -9.86 -3.01 -1.20
CA VAL A 382 -9.83 -3.62 0.14
C VAL A 382 -8.46 -3.46 0.79
N SER A 383 -7.38 -3.69 0.05
CA SER A 383 -6.01 -3.54 0.57
C SER A 383 -5.71 -2.09 0.99
N ALA A 384 -6.16 -1.12 0.21
CA ALA A 384 -6.02 0.30 0.53
C ALA A 384 -6.85 0.71 1.76
N ILE A 385 -8.09 0.23 1.86
CA ILE A 385 -8.97 0.47 3.02
C ILE A 385 -8.38 -0.15 4.28
N LEU A 386 -7.91 -1.40 4.21
CA LEU A 386 -7.27 -2.09 5.33
C LEU A 386 -6.08 -1.30 5.86
N PHE A 387 -5.21 -0.82 4.97
CA PHE A 387 -4.05 -0.01 5.37
C PHE A 387 -4.47 1.31 6.01
N LEU A 388 -5.49 1.98 5.45
CA LEU A 388 -6.03 3.22 5.99
C LEU A 388 -6.58 3.04 7.41
N ILE A 389 -7.40 2.01 7.61
CA ILE A 389 -8.00 1.72 8.91
C ILE A 389 -6.93 1.30 9.92
N ASP A 390 -6.04 0.37 9.57
CA ASP A 390 -5.00 -0.14 10.49
C ASP A 390 -4.11 0.99 11.04
N LYS A 391 -3.65 1.89 10.17
CA LYS A 391 -2.79 3.02 10.59
C LYS A 391 -3.50 4.08 11.40
N ASN A 392 -4.83 4.17 11.29
CA ASN A 392 -5.64 5.21 11.93
C ASN A 392 -6.63 4.69 12.95
N LYS A 393 -6.55 3.41 13.32
CA LYS A 393 -7.59 2.73 14.11
C LYS A 393 -7.92 3.35 15.46
N LYS A 394 -7.08 4.24 16.00
CA LYS A 394 -7.34 4.98 17.25
C LYS A 394 -8.03 6.33 17.05
N ASN A 395 -7.99 6.87 15.83
CA ASN A 395 -8.44 8.24 15.50
C ASN A 395 -9.75 8.27 14.68
N LEU A 396 -10.21 7.10 14.22
CA LEU A 396 -11.50 6.98 13.52
C LEU A 396 -12.66 7.15 14.50
N SER A 397 -13.70 7.90 14.12
CA SER A 397 -14.93 8.01 14.91
C SER A 397 -15.78 6.74 14.78
N THR A 398 -16.69 6.53 15.73
CA THR A 398 -17.66 5.42 15.69
C THR A 398 -18.51 5.46 14.43
N GLU A 399 -18.92 6.64 13.98
CA GLU A 399 -19.69 6.82 12.73
C GLU A 399 -18.90 6.37 11.50
N THR A 400 -17.61 6.65 11.45
CA THR A 400 -16.74 6.18 10.36
C THR A 400 -16.60 4.67 10.36
N ILE A 401 -16.44 4.05 11.54
CA ILE A 401 -16.40 2.59 11.67
C ILE A 401 -17.73 1.96 11.25
N LYS A 402 -18.87 2.54 11.65
CA LYS A 402 -20.20 2.15 11.18
C LYS A 402 -20.30 2.27 9.66
N GLY A 403 -19.83 3.36 9.08
CA GLY A 403 -19.83 3.57 7.63
C GLY A 403 -19.00 2.55 6.84
N PHE A 404 -17.84 2.12 7.36
CA PHE A 404 -17.07 1.02 6.75
C PHE A 404 -17.76 -0.34 6.91
N THR A 405 -18.46 -0.56 8.03
CA THR A 405 -19.27 -1.76 8.25
C THR A 405 -20.43 -1.81 7.26
N GLU A 406 -21.14 -0.69 7.06
CA GLU A 406 -22.18 -0.57 6.03
C GLU A 406 -21.63 -0.80 4.62
N LEU A 407 -20.45 -0.25 4.32
CA LEU A 407 -19.81 -0.46 3.03
C LEU A 407 -19.54 -1.95 2.79
N TRP A 408 -18.98 -2.64 3.79
CA TRP A 408 -18.76 -4.08 3.75
C TRP A 408 -20.07 -4.86 3.56
N LEU A 409 -21.16 -4.46 4.24
CA LEU A 409 -22.47 -5.10 4.13
C LEU A 409 -23.08 -4.94 2.73
N THR A 410 -23.07 -3.72 2.21
CA THR A 410 -23.84 -3.31 1.02
C THR A 410 -23.10 -3.50 -0.29
N SER A 411 -21.76 -3.63 -0.27
CA SER A 411 -20.94 -3.72 -1.48
C SER A 411 -20.26 -5.08 -1.56
N PRO A 412 -20.73 -6.02 -2.42
CA PRO A 412 -20.19 -7.37 -2.52
C PRO A 412 -18.67 -7.43 -2.69
N GLY A 413 -18.10 -6.53 -3.49
CA GLY A 413 -16.65 -6.42 -3.67
C GLY A 413 -15.84 -6.07 -2.43
N MET A 414 -16.48 -5.48 -1.43
CA MET A 414 -15.83 -5.07 -0.18
C MET A 414 -15.94 -6.13 0.92
N ARG A 415 -16.61 -7.26 0.66
CA ARG A 415 -16.85 -8.36 1.62
C ARG A 415 -15.60 -9.19 1.90
N SER A 416 -14.55 -8.54 2.36
CA SER A 416 -13.31 -9.18 2.79
C SER A 416 -13.39 -9.57 4.27
N PRO A 417 -13.14 -10.85 4.64
CA PRO A 417 -13.07 -11.26 6.04
C PRO A 417 -12.02 -10.46 6.82
N ARG A 418 -10.91 -10.09 6.17
CA ARG A 418 -9.85 -9.27 6.78
C ARG A 418 -10.34 -7.88 7.17
N LEU A 419 -11.22 -7.29 6.38
CA LEU A 419 -11.77 -5.97 6.66
C LEU A 419 -12.72 -6.03 7.87
N LEU A 420 -13.61 -7.02 7.90
CA LEU A 420 -14.52 -7.20 9.03
C LEU A 420 -13.77 -7.55 10.32
N ASN A 421 -12.77 -8.45 10.26
CA ASN A 421 -11.93 -8.77 11.41
C ASN A 421 -11.22 -7.53 11.96
N LEU A 422 -10.65 -6.67 11.10
CA LEU A 422 -10.05 -5.41 11.53
C LEU A 422 -11.08 -4.48 12.19
N ILE A 423 -12.30 -4.39 11.65
CA ILE A 423 -13.38 -3.63 12.27
C ILE A 423 -13.75 -4.23 13.64
N ALA A 424 -13.91 -5.54 13.74
CA ALA A 424 -14.23 -6.25 14.97
C ALA A 424 -13.19 -6.03 16.06
N ASP A 425 -11.91 -6.08 15.71
CA ASP A 425 -10.82 -5.79 16.63
C ASP A 425 -10.86 -4.35 17.15
N ILE A 426 -11.24 -3.38 16.30
CA ILE A 426 -11.39 -1.97 16.72
C ILE A 426 -12.58 -1.81 17.67
N VAL A 427 -13.71 -2.43 17.32
CA VAL A 427 -14.95 -2.39 18.09
C VAL A 427 -14.73 -3.00 19.47
N ASP A 428 -14.05 -4.15 19.55
CA ASP A 428 -13.71 -4.81 20.81
C ASP A 428 -12.65 -4.04 21.61
N GLU A 429 -11.58 -3.52 20.98
CA GLU A 429 -10.56 -2.70 21.66
C GLU A 429 -11.16 -1.44 22.31
N ARG A 430 -12.29 -0.94 21.78
CA ARG A 430 -12.98 0.26 22.27
C ARG A 430 -14.20 -0.02 23.13
N GLU A 431 -14.58 -1.29 23.29
CA GLU A 431 -15.84 -1.71 23.91
C GLU A 431 -17.07 -1.03 23.29
N GLU A 432 -16.98 -0.64 22.01
CA GLU A 432 -18.08 -0.10 21.23
C GLU A 432 -18.88 -1.28 20.64
N LYS A 433 -20.14 -1.05 20.23
CA LYS A 433 -20.92 -2.03 19.45
C LYS A 433 -21.67 -1.32 18.33
N ILE A 434 -21.98 -2.06 17.28
CA ILE A 434 -22.63 -1.57 16.07
C ILE A 434 -24.08 -2.05 16.02
N ASP A 435 -25.01 -1.09 15.95
CA ASP A 435 -26.42 -1.35 15.69
C ASP A 435 -26.64 -1.42 14.17
N LEU A 436 -27.06 -2.58 13.67
CA LEU A 436 -27.53 -2.72 12.29
C LEU A 436 -29.05 -2.64 12.24
N THR A 437 -29.58 -2.02 11.19
CA THR A 437 -31.02 -2.10 10.91
C THR A 437 -31.41 -3.54 10.54
N GLU A 438 -32.68 -3.88 10.69
CA GLU A 438 -33.19 -5.22 10.28
C GLU A 438 -32.85 -5.53 8.82
N ASP A 439 -32.99 -4.54 7.93
CA ASP A 439 -32.66 -4.69 6.50
C ASP A 439 -31.16 -4.92 6.26
N GLN A 440 -30.29 -4.18 6.97
CA GLN A 440 -28.84 -4.36 6.88
C GLN A 440 -28.41 -5.73 7.39
N PHE A 441 -28.95 -6.15 8.53
CA PHE A 441 -28.69 -7.46 9.11
C PHE A 441 -29.17 -8.57 8.18
N LYS A 442 -30.39 -8.46 7.65
CA LYS A 442 -30.95 -9.43 6.71
C LYS A 442 -30.10 -9.56 5.44
N GLN A 443 -29.64 -8.45 4.86
CA GLN A 443 -28.76 -8.49 3.69
C GLN A 443 -27.43 -9.21 3.98
N ALA A 444 -26.89 -9.03 5.18
CA ALA A 444 -25.70 -9.75 5.63
C ALA A 444 -25.97 -11.26 5.69
N THR A 445 -27.01 -11.64 6.43
CA THR A 445 -27.32 -13.04 6.70
C THR A 445 -27.78 -13.78 5.45
N ASP A 446 -28.61 -13.18 4.59
CA ASP A 446 -29.05 -13.78 3.32
C ASP A 446 -27.84 -14.17 2.44
N TYR A 447 -26.79 -13.35 2.42
CA TYR A 447 -25.56 -13.66 1.70
C TYR A 447 -24.79 -14.83 2.32
N PHE A 448 -24.54 -14.79 3.64
CA PHE A 448 -23.71 -15.82 4.27
C PHE A 448 -24.43 -17.16 4.41
N PHE A 449 -25.72 -17.13 4.71
CA PHE A 449 -26.53 -18.33 4.84
C PHE A 449 -26.70 -19.01 3.47
N SER A 450 -26.85 -18.25 2.38
CA SER A 450 -26.92 -18.85 1.04
C SER A 450 -25.59 -19.45 0.55
N ILE A 451 -24.44 -18.83 0.85
CA ILE A 451 -23.14 -19.38 0.44
C ILE A 451 -22.82 -20.67 1.19
N SER A 452 -23.03 -20.67 2.50
CA SER A 452 -22.77 -21.82 3.36
C SER A 452 -23.68 -23.02 3.07
N GLU A 453 -24.87 -22.81 2.52
CA GLU A 453 -25.77 -23.89 2.07
C GLU A 453 -25.38 -24.47 0.70
N THR A 454 -24.74 -23.68 -0.16
CA THR A 454 -24.48 -24.05 -1.58
C THR A 454 -23.06 -24.51 -1.85
N ASN A 455 -22.08 -24.04 -1.07
CA ASN A 455 -20.68 -24.41 -1.21
C ASN A 455 -20.22 -25.18 0.04
N ASN A 456 -19.65 -26.36 -0.16
CA ASN A 456 -18.94 -27.13 0.87
C ASN A 456 -17.61 -26.46 1.29
N THR A 457 -17.43 -25.18 1.00
CA THR A 457 -16.27 -24.37 1.39
C THR A 457 -16.65 -23.54 2.62
N ASN A 458 -15.71 -23.33 3.53
CA ASN A 458 -15.88 -22.48 4.72
C ASN A 458 -16.06 -20.98 4.39
N ASP A 459 -16.36 -20.64 3.13
CA ASP A 459 -16.47 -19.28 2.66
C ASP A 459 -17.63 -18.57 3.38
N GLY A 460 -17.29 -17.64 4.27
CA GLY A 460 -18.24 -16.80 5.00
C GLY A 460 -18.48 -17.19 6.46
N TRP A 461 -18.05 -18.37 6.94
CA TRP A 461 -18.23 -18.74 8.34
C TRP A 461 -17.47 -17.81 9.30
N ASP A 462 -16.19 -17.54 9.00
CA ASP A 462 -15.37 -16.57 9.73
C ASP A 462 -16.06 -15.21 9.79
N SER A 463 -16.67 -14.79 8.66
CA SER A 463 -17.36 -13.50 8.58
C SER A 463 -18.62 -13.45 9.44
N ILE A 464 -19.37 -14.56 9.56
CA ILE A 464 -20.51 -14.65 10.48
C ILE A 464 -20.02 -14.53 11.94
N CYS A 465 -18.93 -15.22 12.29
CA CYS A 465 -18.37 -15.16 13.64
C CYS A 465 -17.83 -13.76 13.99
N GLU A 466 -17.18 -13.09 13.04
CA GLU A 466 -16.74 -11.70 13.23
C GLU A 466 -17.93 -10.73 13.28
N LEU A 467 -18.97 -10.98 12.48
CA LEU A 467 -20.20 -10.18 12.53
C LEU A 467 -20.83 -10.26 13.92
N PHE A 468 -20.91 -11.46 14.50
CA PHE A 468 -21.43 -11.66 15.86
C PHE A 468 -20.70 -10.79 16.91
N ARG A 469 -19.37 -10.64 16.78
CA ARG A 469 -18.56 -9.80 17.69
C ARG A 469 -18.93 -8.33 17.61
N VAL A 470 -19.24 -7.80 16.43
CA VAL A 470 -19.51 -6.36 16.25
C VAL A 470 -20.92 -5.94 16.62
N LEU A 471 -21.90 -6.87 16.63
CA LEU A 471 -23.31 -6.56 16.86
C LEU A 471 -23.62 -6.16 18.31
N SER A 472 -24.49 -5.17 18.46
CA SER A 472 -25.09 -4.77 19.75
C SER A 472 -26.36 -5.56 20.08
N SER A 473 -27.20 -5.87 19.08
CA SER A 473 -28.51 -6.50 19.29
C SER A 473 -28.38 -7.97 19.67
N GLU A 474 -28.95 -8.32 20.83
CA GLU A 474 -29.04 -9.70 21.30
C GLU A 474 -30.00 -10.54 20.45
N GLU A 475 -31.03 -9.93 19.85
CA GLU A 475 -31.93 -10.60 18.91
C GLU A 475 -31.19 -11.02 17.64
N GLN A 476 -30.38 -10.13 17.06
CA GLN A 476 -29.58 -10.43 15.87
C GLN A 476 -28.52 -11.50 16.17
N LYS A 477 -27.84 -11.40 17.32
CA LYS A 477 -26.92 -12.43 17.80
C LYS A 477 -27.61 -13.79 17.94
N LYS A 478 -28.83 -13.81 18.51
CA LYS A 478 -29.62 -15.03 18.65
C LYS A 478 -29.90 -15.69 17.30
N VAL A 479 -30.23 -14.92 16.27
CA VAL A 479 -30.41 -15.45 14.90
C VAL A 479 -29.13 -16.13 14.39
N ILE A 480 -27.97 -15.51 14.60
CA ILE A 480 -26.68 -16.12 14.23
C ILE A 480 -26.41 -17.39 15.04
N THR A 481 -26.65 -17.37 16.35
CA THR A 481 -26.49 -18.54 17.24
C THR A 481 -27.39 -19.70 16.81
N GLU A 482 -28.66 -19.44 16.51
CA GLU A 482 -29.61 -20.46 16.05
C GLU A 482 -29.17 -21.07 14.71
N TYR A 483 -28.74 -20.22 13.76
CA TYR A 483 -28.18 -20.68 12.49
C TYR A 483 -26.94 -21.56 12.70
N ALA A 484 -25.99 -21.12 13.53
CA ALA A 484 -24.76 -21.85 13.82
C ALA A 484 -25.04 -23.23 14.43
N LEU A 485 -25.96 -23.30 15.40
CA LEU A 485 -26.38 -24.56 16.01
C LEU A 485 -27.04 -25.49 14.99
N ASN A 486 -27.97 -24.99 14.17
CA ASN A 486 -28.64 -25.79 13.15
C ASN A 486 -27.65 -26.35 12.10
N LYS A 487 -26.67 -25.53 11.68
CA LYS A 487 -25.61 -25.97 10.76
C LYS A 487 -24.77 -27.09 11.38
N LEU A 488 -24.29 -26.91 12.61
CA LEU A 488 -23.43 -27.88 13.27
C LEU A 488 -24.17 -29.19 13.64
N GLN A 489 -25.47 -29.11 13.93
CA GLN A 489 -26.30 -30.29 14.17
C GLN A 489 -26.60 -31.08 12.89
N SER A 490 -26.77 -30.39 11.75
CA SER A 490 -27.07 -31.05 10.48
C SER A 490 -25.83 -31.60 9.78
N ASN A 491 -24.70 -30.89 9.86
CA ASN A 491 -23.43 -31.27 9.27
C ASN A 491 -22.26 -30.77 10.14
N PHE A 492 -21.85 -31.58 11.10
CA PHE A 492 -20.79 -31.20 12.03
C PHE A 492 -19.45 -31.00 11.34
N ASN A 493 -18.90 -29.80 11.45
CA ASN A 493 -17.53 -29.46 11.05
C ASN A 493 -16.77 -28.99 12.30
N ALA A 494 -15.66 -29.65 12.61
CA ALA A 494 -14.87 -29.39 13.79
C ALA A 494 -14.17 -28.02 13.78
N GLY A 495 -13.76 -27.52 12.61
CA GLY A 495 -13.20 -26.18 12.45
C GLY A 495 -14.25 -25.11 12.73
N ASP A 496 -15.43 -25.26 12.12
CA ASP A 496 -16.56 -24.34 12.33
C ASP A 496 -17.00 -24.31 13.79
N TYR A 497 -17.10 -25.49 14.42
CA TYR A 497 -17.42 -25.63 15.84
C TYR A 497 -16.38 -24.94 16.73
N TYR A 498 -15.09 -25.18 16.49
CA TYR A 498 -14.00 -24.54 17.20
C TYR A 498 -14.12 -23.01 17.10
N GLU A 499 -14.28 -22.47 15.89
CA GLU A 499 -14.38 -21.02 15.70
C GLU A 499 -15.60 -20.44 16.40
N ALA A 500 -16.80 -20.97 16.19
CA ALA A 500 -18.01 -20.44 16.82
C ALA A 500 -17.92 -20.41 18.35
N ILE A 501 -17.31 -21.42 18.96
CA ILE A 501 -17.06 -21.45 20.40
C ILE A 501 -16.00 -20.43 20.82
N MET A 502 -14.90 -20.32 20.07
CA MET A 502 -13.81 -19.43 20.42
C MET A 502 -14.23 -17.96 20.33
N TYR A 503 -15.07 -17.64 19.33
CA TYR A 503 -15.72 -16.35 19.12
C TYR A 503 -16.93 -16.11 20.02
N GLY A 504 -17.40 -17.12 20.77
CA GLY A 504 -18.53 -16.99 21.70
C GLY A 504 -19.91 -16.96 21.04
N VAL A 505 -20.01 -17.34 19.77
CA VAL A 505 -21.26 -17.44 19.00
C VAL A 505 -22.19 -18.51 19.60
N ILE A 506 -21.60 -19.61 20.05
CA ILE A 506 -22.29 -20.71 20.73
C ILE A 506 -21.55 -21.09 22.01
N GLN A 507 -22.24 -21.81 22.91
CA GLN A 507 -21.64 -22.40 24.11
C GLN A 507 -21.36 -23.89 23.88
N PRO A 508 -20.34 -24.47 24.56
CA PRO A 508 -20.11 -25.91 24.51
C PRO A 508 -21.32 -26.70 25.00
N THR A 509 -21.67 -27.78 24.30
CA THR A 509 -22.71 -28.73 24.70
C THR A 509 -22.13 -30.14 24.69
N ASP A 510 -22.66 -31.02 25.54
CA ASP A 510 -22.14 -32.39 25.63
C ASP A 510 -22.20 -33.13 24.27
N GLU A 511 -23.26 -32.90 23.49
CA GLU A 511 -23.45 -33.48 22.16
C GLU A 511 -22.35 -33.03 21.18
N LEU A 512 -22.14 -31.72 21.03
CA LEU A 512 -21.13 -31.19 20.11
C LEU A 512 -19.71 -31.47 20.60
N ASN A 513 -19.48 -31.47 21.92
CA ASN A 513 -18.21 -31.86 22.52
C ASN A 513 -17.86 -33.30 22.18
N THR A 514 -18.85 -34.20 22.22
CA THR A 514 -18.65 -35.61 21.87
C THR A 514 -18.21 -35.76 20.41
N LEU A 515 -18.86 -35.04 19.49
CA LEU A 515 -18.48 -35.02 18.07
C LEU A 515 -17.07 -34.43 17.86
N TYR A 516 -16.73 -33.37 18.59
CA TYR A 516 -15.41 -32.75 18.51
C TYR A 516 -14.31 -33.67 19.04
N LEU A 517 -14.55 -34.35 20.17
CA LEU A 517 -13.62 -35.34 20.74
C LEU A 517 -13.43 -36.53 19.79
N GLN A 518 -14.49 -37.02 19.16
CA GLN A 518 -14.40 -38.08 18.14
C GLN A 518 -13.55 -37.63 16.95
N PHE A 519 -13.73 -36.40 16.46
CA PHE A 519 -12.92 -35.86 15.38
C PHE A 519 -11.42 -35.82 15.74
N VAL A 520 -11.08 -35.40 16.96
CA VAL A 520 -9.70 -35.38 17.44
C VAL A 520 -9.16 -36.80 17.55
N GLU A 521 -9.95 -37.73 18.07
CA GLU A 521 -9.62 -39.16 18.14
C GLU A 521 -9.29 -39.74 16.76
N ASP A 522 -10.11 -39.43 15.76
CA ASP A 522 -9.90 -39.89 14.38
C ASP A 522 -8.57 -39.37 13.81
N ILE A 523 -8.19 -38.12 14.10
CA ILE A 523 -6.91 -37.54 13.67
C ILE A 523 -5.73 -38.25 14.32
N VAL A 524 -5.74 -38.36 15.65
CA VAL A 524 -4.60 -38.94 16.38
C VAL A 524 -4.44 -40.43 16.12
N SER A 525 -5.54 -41.13 15.82
CA SER A 525 -5.53 -42.54 15.43
C SER A 525 -4.84 -42.82 14.10
N MET A 526 -4.78 -41.83 13.19
CA MET A 526 -4.11 -41.98 11.89
C MET A 526 -2.57 -41.99 11.99
N LYS A 527 -2.02 -41.71 13.19
CA LYS A 527 -0.59 -41.50 13.46
C LYS A 527 0.03 -40.33 12.68
N PRO A 528 1.17 -39.78 13.14
CA PRO A 528 1.86 -38.71 12.42
C PRO A 528 2.13 -39.11 10.97
N ARG A 529 1.71 -38.27 10.01
CA ARG A 529 2.15 -38.41 8.62
C ARG A 529 3.51 -37.76 8.48
N GLU A 530 4.47 -38.46 7.87
CA GLU A 530 5.77 -37.85 7.53
C GLU A 530 5.53 -36.58 6.70
N GLN A 531 5.91 -35.42 7.25
CA GLN A 531 5.80 -34.15 6.54
C GLN A 531 6.96 -34.04 5.55
N PHE A 532 6.71 -34.35 4.29
CA PHE A 532 7.73 -34.45 3.24
C PHE A 532 8.47 -33.12 2.92
N TRP A 533 8.02 -31.98 3.48
CA TRP A 533 8.52 -30.64 3.14
C TRP A 533 8.83 -29.73 4.33
N TRP A 534 8.62 -30.20 5.57
CA TRP A 534 8.81 -29.40 6.78
C TRP A 534 9.83 -30.12 7.67
N ASN A 535 11.05 -29.57 7.76
CA ASN A 535 12.09 -30.03 8.68
C ASN A 535 11.82 -29.49 10.10
N ASP A 536 10.60 -29.66 10.60
CA ASP A 536 10.32 -29.31 11.99
C ASP A 536 10.94 -30.38 12.90
N GLU A 537 11.56 -29.95 14.00
CA GLU A 537 12.24 -30.85 14.95
C GLU A 537 11.27 -31.74 15.75
N PHE A 538 9.97 -31.50 15.63
CA PHE A 538 8.91 -32.28 16.27
C PHE A 538 7.64 -32.24 15.39
N PHE A 539 6.77 -33.23 15.55
CA PHE A 539 5.52 -33.28 14.80
C PHE A 539 4.42 -32.51 15.53
N HIS A 540 3.60 -31.77 14.78
CA HIS A 540 2.35 -31.21 15.29
C HIS A 540 1.27 -31.17 14.20
N ASP A 541 0.02 -31.13 14.63
CA ASP A 541 -1.16 -30.96 13.80
C ASP A 541 -1.99 -29.78 14.30
N ARG A 542 -2.19 -28.78 13.44
CA ARG A 542 -2.95 -27.55 13.77
C ARG A 542 -4.33 -27.83 14.37
N ARG A 543 -5.00 -28.92 13.99
CA ARG A 543 -6.34 -29.27 14.46
C ARG A 543 -6.29 -29.80 15.89
N VAL A 544 -5.26 -30.56 16.23
CA VAL A 544 -5.00 -31.01 17.60
C VAL A 544 -4.55 -29.82 18.47
N ASP A 545 -3.76 -28.90 17.91
CA ASP A 545 -3.38 -27.66 18.60
C ASP A 545 -4.61 -26.78 18.92
N GLN A 546 -5.56 -26.66 17.98
CA GLN A 546 -6.87 -26.03 18.19
C GLN A 546 -7.67 -26.73 19.31
N PHE A 547 -7.66 -28.07 19.35
CA PHE A 547 -8.28 -28.82 20.44
C PHE A 547 -7.67 -28.48 21.80
N PHE A 548 -6.34 -28.42 21.92
CA PHE A 548 -5.71 -28.00 23.19
C PHE A 548 -6.07 -26.57 23.57
N ASN A 549 -6.16 -25.66 22.61
CA ASN A 549 -6.59 -24.29 22.89
C ASN A 549 -8.01 -24.26 23.48
N TYR A 550 -8.91 -25.05 22.89
CA TYR A 550 -10.27 -25.24 23.37
C TYR A 550 -10.30 -25.91 24.76
N TYR A 551 -9.52 -26.98 24.97
CA TYR A 551 -9.38 -27.67 26.26
C TYR A 551 -8.87 -26.72 27.35
N PHE A 552 -7.89 -25.88 27.05
CA PHE A 552 -7.35 -24.91 28.00
C PHE A 552 -8.36 -23.83 28.36
N LYS A 553 -9.18 -23.37 27.40
CA LYS A 553 -10.25 -22.38 27.64
C LYS A 553 -11.39 -22.96 28.49
N PHE A 554 -11.90 -24.15 28.16
CA PHE A 554 -13.13 -24.68 28.75
C PHE A 554 -12.93 -25.79 29.79
N LYS A 555 -11.71 -26.32 29.92
CA LYS A 555 -11.37 -27.40 30.85
C LYS A 555 -12.27 -28.63 30.71
N ILE A 556 -12.60 -29.00 29.46
CA ILE A 556 -13.42 -30.18 29.19
C ILE A 556 -12.72 -31.47 29.63
N SER A 557 -13.50 -32.49 29.98
CA SER A 557 -12.95 -33.81 30.33
C SER A 557 -12.47 -34.54 29.07
N ILE A 558 -11.23 -35.02 29.09
CA ILE A 558 -10.66 -35.85 28.02
C ILE A 558 -10.80 -37.32 28.44
N PRO A 559 -11.51 -38.15 27.66
CA PRO A 559 -11.59 -39.59 27.92
C PRO A 559 -10.22 -40.25 27.98
N ASP A 560 -10.07 -41.25 28.87
CA ASP A 560 -8.77 -41.92 29.10
C ASP A 560 -8.16 -42.53 27.84
N HIS A 561 -9.00 -43.06 26.94
CA HIS A 561 -8.53 -43.65 25.68
C HIS A 561 -7.95 -42.59 24.74
N LEU A 562 -8.61 -41.43 24.60
CA LEU A 562 -8.11 -40.32 23.81
C LEU A 562 -6.85 -39.70 24.43
N ARG A 563 -6.81 -39.58 25.77
CA ARG A 563 -5.61 -39.15 26.49
C ARG A 563 -4.41 -40.05 26.15
N LYS A 564 -4.61 -41.37 26.13
CA LYS A 564 -3.57 -42.32 25.72
C LYS A 564 -3.13 -42.11 24.28
N LEU A 565 -4.07 -41.96 23.35
CA LEU A 565 -3.76 -41.74 21.93
C LEU A 565 -2.95 -40.46 21.71
N LEU A 566 -3.30 -39.37 22.40
CA LEU A 566 -2.57 -38.10 22.35
C LEU A 566 -1.12 -38.24 22.85
N LYS A 567 -0.89 -38.98 23.94
CA LYS A 567 0.46 -39.27 24.45
C LYS A 567 1.30 -40.10 23.45
N GLU A 568 0.67 -41.05 22.77
CA GLU A 568 1.32 -41.88 21.75
C GLU A 568 1.52 -41.14 20.41
N PHE A 569 0.82 -40.02 20.20
CA PHE A 569 0.84 -39.27 18.95
C PHE A 569 2.14 -38.48 18.78
N ASP A 570 2.53 -37.67 19.79
CA ASP A 570 3.83 -36.99 19.85
C ASP A 570 4.15 -36.57 21.31
N PRO A 571 5.43 -36.58 21.76
CA PRO A 571 5.81 -36.09 23.08
C PRO A 571 5.36 -34.65 23.39
N TYR A 572 5.20 -33.81 22.37
CA TYR A 572 4.64 -32.46 22.51
C TYR A 572 3.23 -32.50 23.13
N TYR A 573 2.37 -33.43 22.70
CA TYR A 573 1.01 -33.55 23.21
C TYR A 573 0.94 -34.23 24.58
N ASP A 574 1.88 -35.13 24.89
CA ASP A 574 2.04 -35.65 26.26
C ASP A 574 2.36 -34.52 27.24
N TRP A 575 3.27 -33.62 26.86
CA TRP A 575 3.59 -32.43 27.65
C TRP A 575 2.39 -31.51 27.83
N LEU A 576 1.61 -31.21 26.77
CA LEU A 576 0.42 -30.37 26.90
C LEU A 576 -0.68 -30.96 27.78
N LEU A 577 -0.75 -32.29 27.90
CA LEU A 577 -1.73 -32.97 28.77
C LEU A 577 -1.40 -32.85 30.26
N ASP A 578 -0.11 -32.72 30.60
CA ASP A 578 0.37 -32.71 31.97
C ASP A 578 1.75 -32.02 32.11
N MET A 579 1.75 -30.68 32.06
CA MET A 579 2.99 -29.90 32.11
C MET A 579 3.71 -29.99 33.46
N GLU A 580 3.02 -30.30 34.56
CA GLU A 580 3.63 -30.33 35.88
C GLU A 580 4.43 -31.61 36.12
N ASP A 581 3.90 -32.76 35.67
CA ASP A 581 4.52 -34.07 35.88
C ASP A 581 5.33 -34.59 34.67
N PHE A 582 5.43 -33.81 33.58
CA PHE A 582 6.20 -34.17 32.39
C PHE A 582 7.71 -34.34 32.67
N ASP A 583 8.37 -35.30 32.00
CA ASP A 583 9.82 -35.46 32.06
C ASP A 583 10.53 -34.42 31.19
N TYR A 584 10.89 -33.30 31.80
CA TYR A 584 11.60 -32.19 31.15
C TYR A 584 12.97 -32.55 30.55
N LYS A 585 13.50 -33.76 30.75
CA LYS A 585 14.65 -34.24 29.98
C LYS A 585 14.32 -34.43 28.49
N ASN A 586 13.05 -34.68 28.16
CA ASN A 586 12.56 -34.86 26.80
C ASN A 586 11.84 -33.60 26.28
N PHE A 587 11.85 -32.51 27.03
CA PHE A 587 11.18 -31.27 26.64
C PHE A 587 11.98 -30.55 25.56
N ASN A 588 11.31 -30.12 24.49
CA ASN A 588 11.88 -29.26 23.46
C ASN A 588 11.39 -27.81 23.66
N PRO A 589 12.28 -26.84 23.96
CA PRO A 589 11.91 -25.43 24.12
C PRO A 589 11.18 -24.82 22.92
N LYS A 590 11.36 -25.35 21.71
CA LYS A 590 10.63 -24.89 20.51
C LYS A 590 9.13 -25.18 20.57
N TRP A 591 8.69 -26.13 21.40
CA TRP A 591 7.26 -26.40 21.62
C TRP A 591 6.49 -25.17 22.10
N LEU A 592 7.14 -24.28 22.85
CA LEU A 592 6.51 -23.06 23.33
C LEU A 592 6.22 -22.05 22.21
N GLN A 593 6.89 -22.20 21.07
CA GLN A 593 6.63 -21.41 19.86
C GLN A 593 5.51 -22.02 19.03
N ASN A 594 5.19 -23.30 19.27
CA ASN A 594 4.06 -23.94 18.63
C ASN A 594 2.75 -23.38 19.21
N TYR A 595 1.89 -22.91 18.32
CA TYR A 595 0.53 -22.44 18.63
C TYR A 595 0.41 -21.50 19.86
N PHE A 596 0.91 -20.26 19.74
CA PHE A 596 1.06 -19.31 20.86
C PHE A 596 -0.17 -18.44 21.15
N SER A 597 -1.33 -19.08 21.41
CA SER A 597 -2.60 -18.39 21.72
C SER A 597 -2.62 -17.77 23.13
N TYR A 598 -3.68 -17.02 23.46
CA TYR A 598 -3.91 -16.50 24.82
C TYR A 598 -4.04 -17.62 25.88
N TYR A 599 -4.82 -18.68 25.60
CA TYR A 599 -5.07 -19.75 26.56
C TYR A 599 -3.85 -20.65 26.76
N PHE A 600 -3.07 -20.89 25.71
CA PHE A 600 -1.77 -21.55 25.84
C PHE A 600 -0.83 -20.75 26.76
N LYS A 601 -0.72 -19.44 26.57
CA LYS A 601 0.10 -18.58 27.46
C LYS A 601 -0.36 -18.63 28.91
N GLN A 602 -1.67 -18.65 29.15
CA GLN A 602 -2.20 -18.78 30.51
C GLN A 602 -1.80 -20.12 31.13
N GLU A 603 -1.90 -21.22 30.40
CA GLU A 603 -1.48 -22.53 30.93
C GLU A 603 0.02 -22.61 31.18
N TYR A 604 0.84 -22.09 30.26
CA TYR A 604 2.28 -22.03 30.45
C TYR A 604 2.64 -21.24 31.72
N ARG A 605 1.96 -20.11 31.96
CA ARG A 605 2.14 -19.29 33.17
C ARG A 605 1.79 -20.04 34.45
N ASN A 606 0.75 -20.87 34.39
CA ASN A 606 0.27 -21.63 35.53
C ASN A 606 1.19 -22.81 35.87
N SER A 607 2.04 -23.25 34.93
CA SER A 607 2.99 -24.33 35.16
C SER A 607 4.23 -23.86 35.95
N LYS A 608 4.38 -24.33 37.19
CA LYS A 608 5.56 -24.07 38.01
C LYS A 608 6.76 -24.82 37.46
N ARG A 609 6.54 -26.06 37.01
CA ARG A 609 7.61 -26.91 36.50
C ARG A 609 8.24 -26.33 35.24
N LEU A 610 7.43 -25.78 34.34
CA LEU A 610 7.91 -25.07 33.15
C LEU A 610 8.77 -23.86 33.52
N LYS A 611 8.33 -23.05 34.49
CA LYS A 611 9.08 -21.87 34.97
C LYS A 611 10.42 -22.27 35.57
N GLU A 612 10.44 -23.31 36.41
CA GLU A 612 11.66 -23.87 37.02
C GLU A 612 12.64 -24.42 35.99
N PHE A 613 12.16 -24.99 34.89
CA PHE A 613 13.00 -25.46 33.79
C PHE A 613 13.57 -24.31 32.94
N LEU A 614 12.72 -23.36 32.56
CA LEU A 614 13.10 -22.29 31.63
C LEU A 614 14.08 -21.28 32.24
N GLN A 615 13.96 -20.96 33.53
CA GLN A 615 14.86 -20.02 34.21
C GLN A 615 16.35 -20.37 34.07
N PRO A 616 16.81 -21.59 34.43
CA PRO A 616 18.20 -21.99 34.21
C PRO A 616 18.50 -22.18 32.72
N TYR A 617 17.58 -22.76 31.93
CA TYR A 617 17.80 -22.97 30.49
C TYR A 617 18.19 -21.67 29.75
N ILE A 618 17.47 -20.58 30.02
CA ILE A 618 17.71 -19.28 29.36
C ILE A 618 19.00 -18.64 29.85
N LYS A 619 19.33 -18.81 31.13
CA LYS A 619 20.58 -18.32 31.70
C LYS A 619 21.79 -19.00 31.04
N ASP A 620 21.68 -20.29 30.78
CA ASP A 620 22.74 -21.09 30.19
C ASP A 620 22.80 -20.96 28.65
N ASN A 621 21.68 -20.56 28.03
CA ASN A 621 21.55 -20.35 26.57
C ASN A 621 21.20 -18.89 26.25
N PHE A 622 21.97 -17.95 26.78
CA PHE A 622 21.69 -16.52 26.64
C PHE A 622 21.68 -16.03 25.17
N ASP A 623 22.36 -16.73 24.26
CA ASP A 623 22.39 -16.37 22.84
C ASP A 623 21.14 -16.85 22.06
N ASP A 624 20.27 -17.65 22.68
CA ASP A 624 19.01 -18.11 22.09
C ASP A 624 17.94 -17.00 22.23
N ALA A 625 17.93 -16.09 21.25
CA ALA A 625 17.01 -14.96 21.21
C ALA A 625 15.53 -15.37 21.18
N ASP A 626 15.21 -16.56 20.67
CA ASP A 626 13.83 -17.02 20.59
C ASP A 626 13.36 -17.61 21.92
N ALA A 627 14.21 -18.37 22.62
CA ALA A 627 13.94 -18.81 24.00
C ALA A 627 13.73 -17.62 24.95
N GLN A 628 14.56 -16.57 24.83
CA GLN A 628 14.38 -15.33 25.59
C GLN A 628 13.04 -14.64 25.29
N ARG A 629 12.70 -14.51 24.01
CA ARG A 629 11.46 -13.86 23.57
C ARG A 629 10.23 -14.59 24.11
N VAL A 630 10.21 -15.91 24.02
CA VAL A 630 9.11 -16.75 24.52
C VAL A 630 8.96 -16.61 26.03
N PHE A 631 10.07 -16.64 26.77
CA PHE A 631 10.04 -16.43 28.22
C PHE A 631 9.53 -15.05 28.59
N MET A 632 9.98 -13.99 27.91
CA MET A 632 9.50 -12.64 28.13
C MET A 632 8.01 -12.49 27.81
N PHE A 633 7.50 -13.11 26.74
CA PHE A 633 6.06 -13.07 26.45
C PHE A 633 5.22 -13.92 27.40
N THR A 634 5.79 -15.01 27.91
CA THR A 634 5.10 -15.91 28.84
C THR A 634 5.12 -15.37 30.27
N TYR A 635 6.26 -14.90 30.78
CA TYR A 635 6.44 -14.49 32.19
C TYR A 635 6.90 -13.05 32.39
N GLY A 636 7.35 -12.34 31.35
CA GLY A 636 7.94 -10.99 31.44
C GLY A 636 6.96 -9.83 31.65
N TYR A 637 5.66 -10.10 31.72
CA TYR A 637 4.63 -9.14 32.14
C TYR A 637 4.11 -9.43 33.56
N GLU A 638 4.89 -10.13 34.39
CA GLU A 638 4.67 -10.13 35.85
C GLU A 638 5.10 -8.76 36.43
N ASP A 639 4.21 -7.76 36.26
CA ASP A 639 3.99 -6.62 37.17
C ASP A 639 2.55 -6.10 36.99
#